data_AF-A0A3N2R4I5-F1
#
_entry.id   AF-A0A3N2R4I5-F1
#
_cell.length_a   1.000
_cell.length_b   1.000
_cell.length_c   1.000
_cell.angle_alpha   90.00
_cell.angle_beta   90.00
_cell.angle_gamma   90.00
#
_symmetry.space_group_name_H-M   'P 1'
#
loop_
_entity.id
_entity.type
_entity.pdbx_description
1 polymer ?
#
loop_
_entity_poly.entity_id
_entity_poly.type
_entity_poly.pdbx_seq_one_letter_code
_entity_poly.pdbx_strand_id
1 'polypeptide(L)'
;MDLLPHPGQEKKAAAENQNQQDGGTDEQSADKQKDQSESSRESGQASDNENKAGEKQDKDKQPPPKPSPNPVQPAIDDNVGKPLQSQLPSARTADIRQQIQSLRNSLDERLVALENSRERLAYADSLLKRLDDEYKSFELRLEKAGLNLTDDYARLLRQRLDRLRRQTIAEGLTEGIRDQLSAAREEQLRLEEYEAVMNPDNNAQGQMRQKRADLLRQLHKAVTDHIEVLNEYYGTVTQLRDRVDAYQELLQQRLFWLPSAEVVSKDTFNQLYQGLAWFASSFKWSSVKSAISASIGERGFRMALLLLALAALLVKRRAIRKALIDSGEYVGNVGHDAFPMTLMALLYSLLLCLPGVLLLSLGTLLVKEGNEFFGAISKGFGAAAFIMLLLNLVHKVARQAGLGERHFKWNPKTLQGIRREIPILMAVLIPITIVMPTLETPDGSVYRDSLGRILFLVASAALATFAHRTMMAVRHRRLNNRTLRLLHWLAVSTPMLLALASLMGYHYTAVQLEGSLFISICWLAFVMLFYYLGLRALSVRERRLTLERLLEQRANERKMAEAREAAESTGEGVPPALDMPEMDLKDISQQSTSLLRILALAIAVTGLWFMWKDVIPALQLFDSVTLWNISTGSGKEDLMPITLGDLLVALLFVAGTVVAARNLPGTLEVMILSRLNLEPGSGYAITTLAKYVIVFLGASISLAVLGLQWSKLQWLVAALGVGLGFGLQEIVANFVSGIILLFERPIRVGDTVTIDGITGTVTRIRIRATTLMDWDRKEQIIPNKTFVTQDLTNWTLSDPITRVIIRVRVAYGSDVDKVRDELYHVTLDNERVVEDPAPAVFCVGLGDSSIDFEIRAFVRDLMDFMPLSHELHSSITRALREAGVEIPFPQRDIHIRTAAPVPPMNSAAQ
;
A
#
# COMPACT_ATOMS: atom_id res chain seq x y z
N MET A 1 30.35 53.87 -27.04
CA MET A 1 29.04 54.49 -27.25
C MET A 1 27.97 53.50 -26.79
N ASP A 2 27.20 53.70 -25.72
CA ASP A 2 27.28 54.61 -24.55
C ASP A 2 26.57 53.88 -23.38
N LEU A 3 27.03 53.88 -22.12
CA LEU A 3 27.05 54.97 -21.12
C LEU A 3 25.66 55.51 -20.70
N LEU A 4 25.09 54.87 -19.66
CA LEU A 4 24.24 55.47 -18.60
C LEU A 4 22.79 55.91 -19.00
N PRO A 5 21.92 56.39 -18.07
CA PRO A 5 21.39 55.64 -16.90
C PRO A 5 19.87 55.91 -16.58
N HIS A 6 19.44 55.49 -15.37
CA HIS A 6 18.40 56.04 -14.44
C HIS A 6 17.72 57.40 -14.77
N PRO A 7 16.42 57.61 -14.39
CA PRO A 7 15.93 57.80 -13.00
C PRO A 7 14.56 57.12 -12.70
N GLY A 8 13.77 57.32 -11.62
CA GLY A 8 13.80 58.13 -10.37
C GLY A 8 12.56 57.75 -9.49
N GLN A 9 12.55 57.77 -8.15
CA GLN A 9 12.23 58.88 -7.20
C GLN A 9 10.89 59.65 -7.42
N GLU A 10 10.14 60.12 -6.41
CA GLU A 10 10.37 60.27 -4.94
C GLU A 10 9.33 59.43 -4.09
N LYS A 11 8.42 59.85 -3.17
CA LYS A 11 8.08 61.12 -2.48
C LYS A 11 7.42 60.93 -1.07
N LYS A 12 7.72 61.88 -0.17
CA LYS A 12 7.16 62.39 1.13
C LYS A 12 5.64 62.25 1.45
N ALA A 13 5.12 62.43 2.70
CA ALA A 13 5.66 62.56 4.09
C ALA A 13 4.52 62.69 5.18
N ALA A 14 4.90 62.71 6.48
CA ALA A 14 4.20 63.30 7.67
C ALA A 14 2.91 62.59 8.22
N ALA A 15 2.46 62.71 9.49
CA ALA A 15 2.97 63.41 10.70
C ALA A 15 2.38 62.87 12.06
N GLU A 16 3.07 63.18 13.18
CA GLU A 16 2.57 63.57 14.53
C GLU A 16 1.84 62.64 15.55
N ASN A 17 1.95 63.06 16.83
CA ASN A 17 1.39 62.57 18.12
C ASN A 17 1.78 61.14 18.58
N GLN A 18 2.38 60.88 19.76
CA GLN A 18 2.60 61.58 21.05
C GLN A 18 1.40 61.56 22.05
N ASN A 19 1.73 61.43 23.36
CA ASN A 19 0.86 61.38 24.56
C ASN A 19 -0.02 60.11 24.75
N GLN A 20 -0.40 59.69 25.97
CA GLN A 20 0.15 59.81 27.34
C GLN A 20 -0.70 58.91 28.30
N GLN A 21 -0.35 58.88 29.60
CA GLN A 21 -1.11 58.29 30.73
C GLN A 21 -1.09 56.75 30.83
N ASP A 22 -1.22 56.06 31.97
CA ASP A 22 -1.09 56.22 33.44
C ASP A 22 -1.68 54.89 34.00
N GLY A 23 -1.41 54.36 35.21
CA GLY A 23 -0.34 54.62 36.18
C GLY A 23 0.61 53.41 36.27
N GLY A 24 1.36 53.14 37.35
CA GLY A 24 1.14 53.51 38.75
C GLY A 24 0.35 52.42 39.48
N THR A 25 0.72 51.96 40.68
CA THR A 25 1.82 52.37 41.58
C THR A 25 2.03 51.27 42.64
N ASP A 26 3.28 51.06 43.05
CA ASP A 26 3.69 50.59 44.39
C ASP A 26 3.15 49.19 44.85
N GLU A 27 3.56 48.59 45.98
CA GLU A 27 4.36 49.09 47.09
C GLU A 27 5.33 48.03 47.66
N GLN A 28 6.33 48.53 48.40
CA GLN A 28 7.26 47.79 49.26
C GLN A 28 6.47 47.15 50.44
N SER A 29 6.94 46.15 51.19
CA SER A 29 8.00 46.35 52.20
C SER A 29 8.31 45.07 53.01
N ALA A 30 9.56 45.01 53.52
CA ALA A 30 10.00 44.66 54.88
C ALA A 30 9.09 43.78 55.79
N ASP A 31 9.53 42.64 56.33
CA ASP A 31 10.55 42.42 57.40
C ASP A 31 9.86 41.98 58.73
N LYS A 32 10.66 41.64 59.75
CA LYS A 32 10.35 41.22 61.14
C LYS A 32 10.07 39.72 61.31
N GLN A 33 10.95 38.99 62.00
CA GLN A 33 11.20 38.96 63.47
C GLN A 33 10.07 38.23 64.22
N LYS A 34 10.28 37.51 65.33
CA LYS A 34 11.45 36.87 66.01
C LYS A 34 10.84 36.20 67.27
N ASP A 35 11.61 35.39 68.00
CA ASP A 35 11.34 34.99 69.39
C ASP A 35 10.16 33.99 69.57
N GLN A 36 10.10 33.11 70.60
CA GLN A 36 11.05 32.87 71.68
C GLN A 36 11.00 31.43 72.26
N SER A 37 12.12 31.03 72.88
CA SER A 37 12.28 30.22 74.12
C SER A 37 11.45 28.95 74.41
N GLU A 38 12.19 27.89 74.77
CA GLU A 38 11.95 27.04 75.98
C GLU A 38 10.67 26.17 76.05
N SER A 39 10.62 25.05 76.80
CA SER A 39 11.63 24.27 77.55
C SER A 39 11.13 22.83 77.68
N SER A 40 12.05 21.85 77.70
CA SER A 40 12.13 20.88 78.82
C SER A 40 13.41 20.06 78.77
N ARG A 41 14.00 19.82 79.95
CA ARG A 41 15.03 18.82 80.24
C ARG A 41 14.30 17.48 80.56
N GLU A 42 14.90 16.36 80.99
CA GLU A 42 16.20 16.10 81.61
C GLU A 42 16.52 14.58 81.64
N SER A 43 17.80 14.21 81.78
CA SER A 43 18.32 12.83 82.01
C SER A 43 18.02 11.79 80.90
N GLY A 44 18.74 10.68 80.73
CA GLY A 44 19.98 10.12 81.31
C GLY A 44 20.26 8.79 80.55
N GLN A 45 21.39 8.09 80.63
CA GLN A 45 22.66 8.23 81.37
C GLN A 45 23.71 7.38 80.59
N ALA A 46 25.02 7.51 80.86
CA ALA A 46 26.06 6.78 80.11
C ALA A 46 26.88 5.81 80.99
N SER A 47 27.03 4.57 80.52
CA SER A 47 27.93 3.50 80.99
C SER A 47 27.81 2.28 80.05
N ASP A 48 28.79 1.41 79.84
CA ASP A 48 30.23 1.51 80.13
C ASP A 48 31.07 0.67 79.14
N ASN A 49 32.38 0.60 79.36
CA ASN A 49 33.40 0.10 78.42
C ASN A 49 33.69 -1.42 78.46
N GLU A 50 34.57 -1.85 77.53
CA GLU A 50 35.27 -3.16 77.41
C GLU A 50 34.47 -4.36 76.80
N ASN A 51 35.03 -5.19 75.90
CA ASN A 51 36.43 -5.63 75.82
C ASN A 51 36.98 -5.99 74.40
N LYS A 52 38.29 -6.28 74.37
CA LYS A 52 39.20 -6.66 73.25
C LYS A 52 38.96 -8.09 72.71
N ALA A 53 39.50 -8.57 71.56
CA ALA A 53 40.09 -7.96 70.34
C ALA A 53 40.41 -9.06 69.29
N GLY A 54 40.63 -8.67 68.02
CA GLY A 54 41.14 -9.53 66.92
C GLY A 54 40.09 -10.48 66.29
N GLU A 55 40.21 -10.95 65.05
CA GLU A 55 41.16 -10.71 63.94
C GLU A 55 40.44 -11.18 62.65
N LYS A 56 40.27 -10.41 61.57
CA LYS A 56 41.22 -10.13 60.46
C LYS A 56 40.56 -9.18 59.45
N GLN A 57 41.33 -8.62 58.52
CA GLN A 57 40.86 -7.77 57.41
C GLN A 57 40.20 -8.58 56.28
N ASP A 58 39.14 -8.03 55.67
CA ASP A 58 38.81 -8.24 54.26
C ASP A 58 38.16 -6.96 53.68
N LYS A 59 38.18 -6.78 52.35
CA LYS A 59 38.00 -5.49 51.69
C LYS A 59 36.55 -5.12 51.37
N ASP A 60 36.35 -3.79 51.26
CA ASP A 60 35.20 -3.05 50.70
C ASP A 60 33.99 -3.87 50.25
N LYS A 61 33.08 -4.12 51.20
CA LYS A 61 31.66 -4.29 50.88
C LYS A 61 30.94 -2.95 51.04
N GLN A 62 30.72 -2.27 49.92
CA GLN A 62 29.62 -1.31 49.86
C GLN A 62 28.33 -2.04 50.27
N PRO A 63 27.46 -1.43 51.10
CA PRO A 63 26.18 -2.06 51.43
C PRO A 63 25.37 -2.23 50.13
N PRO A 64 24.64 -3.35 49.95
CA PRO A 64 23.80 -3.52 48.79
C PRO A 64 22.80 -2.35 48.72
N PRO A 65 22.52 -1.80 47.53
CA PRO A 65 21.55 -0.72 47.39
C PRO A 65 20.22 -1.16 48.01
N LYS A 66 19.65 -0.31 48.88
CA LYS A 66 18.38 -0.61 49.56
C LYS A 66 17.37 -1.14 48.54
N PRO A 67 16.66 -2.25 48.82
CA PRO A 67 15.68 -2.77 47.89
C PRO A 67 14.69 -1.66 47.52
N SER A 68 14.41 -1.54 46.22
CA SER A 68 13.45 -0.55 45.73
C SER A 68 12.10 -0.73 46.45
N PRO A 69 11.31 0.34 46.65
CA PRO A 69 9.93 0.18 47.11
C PRO A 69 9.21 -0.84 46.22
N ASN A 70 8.28 -1.60 46.81
CA ASN A 70 7.58 -2.69 46.11
C ASN A 70 7.05 -2.21 44.76
N PRO A 71 7.36 -2.90 43.63
CA PRO A 71 6.98 -2.45 42.30
C PRO A 71 5.48 -2.20 42.20
N VAL A 72 5.12 -1.14 41.48
CA VAL A 72 3.73 -0.68 41.37
C VAL A 72 2.86 -1.81 40.82
N GLN A 73 1.70 -2.03 41.44
CA GLN A 73 0.68 -2.96 40.94
C GLN A 73 -0.36 -2.14 40.18
N PRO A 74 -0.42 -2.18 38.84
CA PRO A 74 -1.32 -1.34 38.04
C PRO A 74 -2.79 -1.80 38.03
N ALA A 75 -3.23 -2.48 39.09
CA ALA A 75 -4.61 -2.95 39.22
C ALA A 75 -5.51 -1.83 39.74
N ILE A 76 -6.61 -1.57 39.02
CA ILE A 76 -7.76 -0.76 39.45
C ILE A 76 -8.94 -1.73 39.54
N ASP A 77 -9.96 -1.43 40.37
CA ASP A 77 -11.19 -2.23 40.41
C ASP A 77 -11.99 -2.08 39.11
N ASP A 78 -12.26 -3.20 38.42
CA ASP A 78 -13.03 -3.28 37.18
C ASP A 78 -14.51 -2.87 37.37
N ASN A 79 -15.01 -2.81 38.60
CA ASN A 79 -16.40 -2.49 38.91
C ASN A 79 -16.71 -0.99 38.78
N VAL A 80 -16.74 -0.48 37.54
CA VAL A 80 -17.08 0.93 37.24
C VAL A 80 -18.43 1.36 37.83
N GLY A 81 -19.37 0.43 38.01
CA GLY A 81 -20.72 0.71 38.49
C GLY A 81 -21.67 1.08 37.35
N LYS A 82 -22.98 0.88 37.55
CA LYS A 82 -23.97 1.12 36.48
C LYS A 82 -24.10 2.62 36.18
N PRO A 83 -24.31 3.02 34.92
CA PRO A 83 -24.66 4.41 34.60
C PRO A 83 -25.95 4.81 35.32
N LEU A 84 -25.93 5.98 35.93
CA LEU A 84 -27.11 6.60 36.55
C LEU A 84 -27.91 7.36 35.48
N GLN A 85 -29.23 7.42 35.68
CA GLN A 85 -30.15 8.27 34.93
C GLN A 85 -31.20 8.81 35.90
N SER A 86 -31.25 10.14 36.09
CA SER A 86 -32.25 10.78 36.94
C SER A 86 -33.68 10.48 36.47
N GLN A 87 -34.53 9.93 37.33
CA GLN A 87 -35.95 9.72 37.05
C GLN A 87 -36.73 11.03 37.20
N LEU A 88 -36.57 11.94 36.24
CA LEU A 88 -37.25 13.24 36.22
C LEU A 88 -38.77 13.05 35.97
N PRO A 89 -39.65 13.41 36.93
CA PRO A 89 -41.09 13.28 36.75
C PRO A 89 -41.62 14.36 35.79
N SER A 90 -42.62 13.99 34.99
CA SER A 90 -43.16 14.81 33.91
C SER A 90 -43.57 16.22 34.36
N ALA A 91 -42.91 17.23 33.77
CA ALA A 91 -43.01 18.65 34.15
C ALA A 91 -44.45 19.19 34.12
N ARG A 92 -45.33 18.62 33.29
CA ARG A 92 -46.73 19.05 33.10
C ARG A 92 -47.76 18.45 34.08
N THR A 93 -47.42 17.41 34.84
CA THR A 93 -48.43 16.59 35.56
C THR A 93 -48.09 16.14 36.98
N ALA A 94 -46.85 16.27 37.45
CA ALA A 94 -46.45 15.85 38.81
C ALA A 94 -46.60 16.97 39.86
N ASP A 95 -46.92 16.63 41.11
CA ASP A 95 -46.96 17.59 42.22
C ASP A 95 -45.56 18.14 42.56
N ILE A 96 -45.48 19.41 42.93
CA ILE A 96 -44.24 20.10 43.26
C ILE A 96 -43.51 19.43 44.43
N ARG A 97 -44.22 18.82 45.40
CA ARG A 97 -43.56 18.05 46.48
C ARG A 97 -42.89 16.78 45.95
N GLN A 98 -43.53 16.07 45.03
CA GLN A 98 -42.97 14.88 44.40
C GLN A 98 -41.75 15.25 43.55
N GLN A 99 -41.83 16.33 42.77
CA GLN A 99 -40.71 16.87 41.98
C GLN A 99 -39.51 17.24 42.86
N ILE A 100 -39.74 17.91 43.99
CA ILE A 100 -38.68 18.27 44.96
C ILE A 100 -38.03 17.01 45.54
N GLN A 101 -38.80 15.97 45.87
CA GLN A 101 -38.25 14.73 46.42
C GLN A 101 -37.46 13.93 45.38
N SER A 102 -37.94 13.81 44.13
CA SER A 102 -37.22 13.10 43.07
C SER A 102 -35.92 13.80 42.68
N LEU A 103 -35.94 15.14 42.62
CA LEU A 103 -34.73 15.95 42.36
C LEU A 103 -33.72 15.82 43.50
N ARG A 104 -34.19 15.81 44.75
CA ARG A 104 -33.32 15.58 45.91
C ARG A 104 -32.68 14.19 45.88
N ASN A 105 -33.46 13.13 45.67
CA ASN A 105 -32.92 11.77 45.56
C ASN A 105 -31.88 11.67 44.43
N SER A 106 -32.17 12.26 43.27
CA SER A 106 -31.24 12.29 42.13
C SER A 106 -29.95 13.05 42.45
N LEU A 107 -30.04 14.16 43.19
CA LEU A 107 -28.89 14.94 43.66
C LEU A 107 -28.06 14.16 44.69
N ASP A 108 -28.70 13.55 45.68
CA ASP A 108 -28.02 12.75 46.72
C ASP A 108 -27.30 11.53 46.08
N GLU A 109 -27.94 10.82 45.13
CA GLU A 109 -27.33 9.75 44.32
C GLU A 109 -26.16 10.27 43.45
N ARG A 110 -26.32 11.44 42.84
CA ARG A 110 -25.30 12.02 41.95
C ARG A 110 -24.06 12.50 42.69
N LEU A 111 -24.22 13.07 43.87
CA LEU A 111 -23.11 13.50 44.73
C LEU A 111 -22.29 12.30 45.21
N VAL A 112 -22.94 11.23 45.65
CA VAL A 112 -22.26 9.97 46.02
C VAL A 112 -21.50 9.38 44.82
N ALA A 113 -22.08 9.37 43.62
CA ALA A 113 -21.39 8.88 42.43
C ALA A 113 -20.17 9.76 42.04
N LEU A 114 -20.31 11.08 42.12
CA LEU A 114 -19.24 12.05 41.89
C LEU A 114 -18.07 11.86 42.89
N GLU A 115 -18.36 11.62 44.16
CA GLU A 115 -17.35 11.40 45.20
C GLU A 115 -16.58 10.08 44.96
N ASN A 116 -17.30 8.98 44.65
CA ASN A 116 -16.67 7.71 44.24
C ASN A 116 -15.78 7.88 43.00
N SER A 117 -16.20 8.67 42.01
CA SER A 117 -15.39 8.97 40.81
C SER A 117 -14.14 9.81 41.14
N ARG A 118 -14.22 10.74 42.10
CA ARG A 118 -13.06 11.50 42.59
C ARG A 118 -12.05 10.63 43.34
N GLU A 119 -12.51 9.69 44.18
CA GLU A 119 -11.61 8.73 44.84
C GLU A 119 -10.87 7.84 43.81
N ARG A 120 -11.57 7.38 42.78
CA ARG A 120 -11.01 6.57 41.69
C ARG A 120 -10.02 7.35 40.82
N LEU A 121 -10.33 8.61 40.51
CA LEU A 121 -9.41 9.55 39.87
C LEU A 121 -8.12 9.69 40.71
N ALA A 122 -8.25 10.03 42.00
CA ALA A 122 -7.09 10.22 42.88
C ALA A 122 -6.25 8.94 43.04
N TYR A 123 -6.88 7.76 43.09
CA TYR A 123 -6.19 6.48 43.10
C TYR A 123 -5.39 6.24 41.81
N ALA A 124 -6.04 6.35 40.64
CA ALA A 124 -5.41 6.15 39.34
C ALA A 124 -4.27 7.16 39.09
N ASP A 125 -4.46 8.41 39.49
CA ASP A 125 -3.47 9.49 39.38
C ASP A 125 -2.25 9.26 40.29
N SER A 126 -2.47 8.75 41.52
CA SER A 126 -1.38 8.31 42.41
C SER A 126 -0.61 7.10 41.86
N LEU A 127 -1.29 6.23 41.10
CA LEU A 127 -0.72 5.05 40.50
C LEU A 127 0.13 5.42 39.27
N LEU A 128 -0.41 6.28 38.40
CA LEU A 128 0.29 6.86 37.24
C LEU A 128 1.60 7.51 37.67
N LYS A 129 1.57 8.41 38.66
CA LYS A 129 2.76 9.09 39.19
C LYS A 129 3.84 8.11 39.64
N ARG A 130 3.47 7.08 40.42
CA ARG A 130 4.42 6.02 40.87
C ARG A 130 4.97 5.18 39.72
N LEU A 131 4.15 4.84 38.72
CA LEU A 131 4.58 4.08 37.56
C LEU A 131 5.56 4.89 36.69
N ASP A 132 5.29 6.18 36.55
CA ASP A 132 6.10 7.12 35.79
C ASP A 132 7.45 7.40 36.46
N ASP A 133 7.48 7.50 37.80
CA ASP A 133 8.71 7.50 38.59
C ASP A 133 9.49 6.18 38.48
N GLU A 134 8.80 5.02 38.50
CA GLU A 134 9.46 3.72 38.33
C GLU A 134 10.12 3.63 36.94
N TYR A 135 9.40 4.00 35.87
CA TYR A 135 9.87 4.07 34.49
C TYR A 135 11.13 4.96 34.38
N LYS A 136 11.04 6.23 34.81
CA LYS A 136 12.16 7.19 34.73
C LYS A 136 13.37 6.71 35.53
N SER A 137 13.15 6.12 36.72
CA SER A 137 14.22 5.54 37.53
C SER A 137 14.85 4.28 36.91
N PHE A 138 14.15 3.61 36.00
CA PHE A 138 14.59 2.41 35.31
C PHE A 138 15.37 2.77 34.03
N GLU A 139 14.87 3.73 33.27
CA GLU A 139 15.53 4.37 32.13
C GLU A 139 16.91 4.95 32.53
N LEU A 140 16.95 5.79 33.58
CA LEU A 140 18.19 6.33 34.17
C LEU A 140 19.15 5.25 34.73
N ARG A 141 18.66 4.03 35.01
CA ARG A 141 19.49 2.89 35.41
C ARG A 141 20.07 2.15 34.20
N LEU A 142 19.32 2.04 33.11
CA LEU A 142 19.78 1.46 31.84
C LEU A 142 20.88 2.31 31.20
N GLU A 143 20.70 3.64 31.13
CA GLU A 143 21.72 4.57 30.61
C GLU A 143 23.07 4.43 31.34
N LYS A 144 23.03 4.28 32.67
CA LYS A 144 24.23 4.21 33.51
C LYS A 144 24.90 2.84 33.56
N ALA A 145 24.17 1.76 33.25
CA ALA A 145 24.70 0.40 33.27
C ALA A 145 25.13 -0.13 31.89
N GLY A 146 24.55 0.41 30.81
CA GLY A 146 24.81 -0.06 29.45
C GLY A 146 24.38 -1.52 29.23
N LEU A 147 25.15 -2.25 28.43
CA LEU A 147 24.89 -3.67 28.13
C LEU A 147 25.53 -4.66 29.13
N ASN A 148 26.38 -4.19 30.05
CA ASN A 148 27.12 -5.05 30.99
C ASN A 148 26.30 -5.40 32.25
N LEU A 149 25.06 -5.84 32.04
CA LEU A 149 24.12 -6.21 33.09
C LEU A 149 24.18 -7.72 33.33
N THR A 150 24.32 -8.13 34.60
CA THR A 150 24.45 -9.54 35.01
C THR A 150 23.17 -10.34 34.77
N ASP A 151 23.30 -11.67 34.65
CA ASP A 151 22.19 -12.61 34.37
C ASP A 151 20.96 -12.42 35.30
N ASP A 152 21.20 -12.05 36.57
CA ASP A 152 20.14 -11.72 37.54
C ASP A 152 19.24 -10.56 37.11
N TYR A 153 19.79 -9.57 36.40
CA TYR A 153 19.03 -8.43 35.91
C TYR A 153 18.04 -8.85 34.82
N ALA A 154 18.46 -9.71 33.89
CA ALA A 154 17.57 -10.22 32.84
C ALA A 154 16.43 -11.08 33.43
N ARG A 155 16.71 -11.88 34.47
CA ARG A 155 15.68 -12.58 35.26
C ARG A 155 14.68 -11.60 35.88
N LEU A 156 15.17 -10.52 36.49
CA LEU A 156 14.34 -9.48 37.11
C LEU A 156 13.49 -8.70 36.09
N LEU A 157 14.04 -8.37 34.90
CA LEU A 157 13.29 -7.74 33.81
C LEU A 157 12.14 -8.63 33.34
N ARG A 158 12.42 -9.92 33.12
CA ARG A 158 11.44 -10.93 32.71
C ARG A 158 10.33 -11.09 33.76
N GLN A 159 10.68 -11.08 35.05
CA GLN A 159 9.71 -11.15 36.14
C GLN A 159 8.82 -9.88 36.24
N ARG A 160 9.35 -8.69 35.88
CA ARG A 160 8.56 -7.45 35.75
C ARG A 160 7.62 -7.50 34.55
N LEU A 161 8.12 -7.89 33.37
CA LEU A 161 7.32 -8.01 32.15
C LEU A 161 6.20 -9.07 32.32
N ASP A 162 6.52 -10.24 32.85
CA ASP A 162 5.54 -11.29 33.18
C ASP A 162 4.57 -10.84 34.30
N ARG A 163 4.83 -9.76 35.05
CA ARG A 163 3.88 -9.15 36.01
C ARG A 163 2.95 -8.15 35.32
N LEU A 164 3.50 -7.19 34.58
CA LEU A 164 2.73 -6.18 33.83
C LEU A 164 1.72 -6.85 32.88
N ARG A 165 2.17 -7.87 32.14
CA ARG A 165 1.32 -8.70 31.25
C ARG A 165 0.22 -9.50 31.95
N ARG A 166 0.29 -9.67 33.28
CA ARG A 166 -0.75 -10.32 34.10
C ARG A 166 -1.67 -9.33 34.82
N GLN A 167 -1.27 -8.06 34.90
CA GLN A 167 -2.02 -6.97 35.55
C GLN A 167 -2.35 -5.87 34.54
N THR A 168 -2.78 -6.24 33.33
CA THR A 168 -3.39 -5.30 32.40
C THR A 168 -4.68 -4.74 32.99
N ILE A 169 -4.81 -3.41 33.01
CA ILE A 169 -6.09 -2.71 33.23
C ILE A 169 -7.11 -3.29 32.24
N ALA A 170 -8.29 -3.72 32.72
CA ALA A 170 -9.26 -4.35 31.85
C ALA A 170 -9.72 -3.38 30.75
N GLU A 171 -9.75 -3.84 29.49
CA GLU A 171 -10.10 -2.95 28.36
C GLU A 171 -11.51 -2.37 28.52
N GLY A 172 -12.42 -3.16 29.08
CA GLY A 172 -13.80 -2.76 29.43
C GLY A 172 -13.90 -1.69 30.53
N LEU A 173 -12.83 -1.38 31.28
CA LEU A 173 -12.82 -0.25 32.22
C LEU A 173 -13.01 1.07 31.45
N THR A 174 -12.32 1.22 30.31
CA THR A 174 -12.43 2.41 29.45
C THR A 174 -13.78 2.51 28.74
N GLU A 175 -14.44 1.36 28.50
CA GLU A 175 -15.78 1.28 27.92
C GLU A 175 -16.84 1.66 28.98
N GLY A 176 -16.76 1.13 30.20
CA GLY A 176 -17.66 1.48 31.30
C GLY A 176 -17.60 2.96 31.71
N ILE A 177 -16.40 3.58 31.70
CA ILE A 177 -16.26 5.02 31.96
C ILE A 177 -16.92 5.84 30.82
N ARG A 178 -16.79 5.39 29.56
CA ARG A 178 -17.42 6.04 28.40
C ARG A 178 -18.95 5.92 28.45
N ASP A 179 -19.48 4.78 28.90
CA ASP A 179 -20.91 4.58 29.10
C ASP A 179 -21.46 5.55 30.17
N GLN A 180 -20.80 5.65 31.32
CA GLN A 180 -21.15 6.63 32.36
C GLN A 180 -21.08 8.08 31.85
N LEU A 181 -20.03 8.43 31.10
CA LEU A 181 -19.87 9.75 30.49
C LEU A 181 -20.97 10.08 29.48
N SER A 182 -21.45 9.10 28.71
CA SER A 182 -22.53 9.29 27.74
C SER A 182 -23.89 9.46 28.42
N ALA A 183 -24.20 8.63 29.42
CA ALA A 183 -25.41 8.76 30.24
C ALA A 183 -25.44 10.10 31.00
N ALA A 184 -24.30 10.54 31.53
CA ALA A 184 -24.17 11.83 32.21
C ALA A 184 -24.45 13.03 31.29
N ARG A 185 -24.02 12.98 30.02
CA ARG A 185 -24.30 14.03 29.02
C ARG A 185 -25.76 14.00 28.53
N GLU A 186 -26.36 12.81 28.41
CA GLU A 186 -27.80 12.65 28.13
C GLU A 186 -28.65 13.25 29.27
N GLU A 187 -28.25 13.05 30.52
CA GLU A 187 -28.87 13.63 31.70
C GLU A 187 -28.71 15.16 31.75
N GLN A 188 -27.55 15.71 31.42
CA GLN A 188 -27.34 17.16 31.31
C GLN A 188 -28.32 17.79 30.30
N LEU A 189 -28.42 17.22 29.10
CA LEU A 189 -29.35 17.67 28.05
C LEU A 189 -30.82 17.59 28.49
N ARG A 190 -31.21 16.53 29.22
CA ARG A 190 -32.55 16.41 29.82
C ARG A 190 -32.82 17.46 30.89
N LEU A 191 -31.82 17.84 31.69
CA LEU A 191 -31.96 18.89 32.70
C LEU A 191 -32.09 20.27 32.05
N GLU A 192 -31.34 20.54 30.97
CA GLU A 192 -31.47 21.76 30.18
C GLU A 192 -32.84 21.87 29.50
N GLU A 193 -33.37 20.77 28.92
CA GLU A 193 -34.74 20.72 28.39
C GLU A 193 -35.79 20.93 29.51
N TYR A 194 -35.59 20.31 30.68
CA TYR A 194 -36.49 20.43 31.82
C TYR A 194 -36.53 21.84 32.41
N GLU A 195 -35.39 22.56 32.41
CA GLU A 195 -35.31 23.96 32.81
C GLU A 195 -35.95 24.88 31.76
N ALA A 196 -35.68 24.67 30.47
CA ALA A 196 -36.24 25.46 29.37
C ALA A 196 -37.78 25.36 29.25
N VAL A 197 -38.39 24.24 29.68
CA VAL A 197 -39.86 24.03 29.67
C VAL A 197 -40.57 24.71 30.86
N MET A 198 -39.86 25.26 31.85
CA MET A 198 -40.44 25.84 33.07
C MET A 198 -40.70 27.36 32.97
N ASN A 199 -41.87 27.75 32.46
CA ASN A 199 -42.28 29.16 32.37
C ASN A 199 -42.34 29.88 33.76
N PRO A 200 -41.84 31.13 33.87
CA PRO A 200 -41.83 31.91 35.10
C PRO A 200 -43.16 32.66 35.36
N ASP A 201 -44.27 31.93 35.48
CA ASP A 201 -45.57 32.56 35.76
C ASP A 201 -45.68 33.08 37.21
N ASN A 202 -45.86 34.40 37.32
CA ASN A 202 -45.91 35.17 38.57
C ASN A 202 -47.24 34.96 39.32
N ASN A 203 -47.28 34.05 40.29
CA ASN A 203 -48.22 34.16 41.43
C ASN A 203 -47.86 33.27 42.65
N ALA A 204 -47.75 33.91 43.81
CA ALA A 204 -47.87 33.42 45.21
C ALA A 204 -47.13 32.14 45.73
N GLN A 205 -46.71 31.17 44.92
CA GLN A 205 -46.08 29.91 45.39
C GLN A 205 -44.54 29.95 45.47
N GLY A 206 -43.98 31.10 45.86
CA GLY A 206 -42.54 31.40 45.74
C GLY A 206 -41.59 30.35 46.36
N GLN A 207 -41.67 30.12 47.68
CA GLN A 207 -40.64 29.37 48.41
C GLN A 207 -40.43 27.92 47.92
N MET A 208 -41.48 27.22 47.49
CA MET A 208 -41.35 25.84 47.00
C MET A 208 -40.84 25.78 45.56
N ARG A 209 -41.26 26.71 44.69
CA ARG A 209 -40.70 26.85 43.34
C ARG A 209 -39.22 27.25 43.40
N GLN A 210 -38.85 28.14 44.32
CA GLN A 210 -37.46 28.53 44.57
C GLN A 210 -36.60 27.33 45.02
N LYS A 211 -37.02 26.59 46.05
CA LYS A 211 -36.34 25.34 46.46
C LYS A 211 -36.19 24.32 45.33
N ARG A 212 -37.20 24.18 44.46
CA ARG A 212 -37.12 23.31 43.27
C ARG A 212 -36.09 23.82 42.25
N ALA A 213 -36.05 25.13 41.99
CA ALA A 213 -35.09 25.74 41.06
C ALA A 213 -33.64 25.71 41.61
N ASP A 214 -33.47 25.88 42.92
CA ASP A 214 -32.17 25.77 43.57
C ASP A 214 -31.66 24.33 43.56
N LEU A 215 -32.53 23.33 43.79
CA LEU A 215 -32.20 21.91 43.60
C LEU A 215 -31.89 21.54 42.15
N LEU A 216 -32.61 22.11 41.17
CA LEU A 216 -32.29 21.92 39.74
C LEU A 216 -30.91 22.47 39.39
N ARG A 217 -30.57 23.70 39.83
CA ARG A 217 -29.24 24.28 39.62
C ARG A 217 -28.13 23.50 40.35
N GLN A 218 -28.41 22.96 41.53
CA GLN A 218 -27.48 22.07 42.24
C GLN A 218 -27.29 20.73 41.53
N LEU A 219 -28.36 20.12 41.01
CA LEU A 219 -28.30 18.87 40.25
C LEU A 219 -27.60 19.04 38.90
N HIS A 220 -27.94 20.08 38.13
CA HIS A 220 -27.24 20.42 36.90
C HIS A 220 -25.74 20.63 37.16
N LYS A 221 -25.37 21.40 38.21
CA LYS A 221 -23.96 21.53 38.60
C LYS A 221 -23.34 20.18 38.98
N ALA A 222 -23.97 19.36 39.82
CA ALA A 222 -23.44 18.05 40.21
C ALA A 222 -23.33 17.08 39.02
N VAL A 223 -24.15 17.26 37.98
CA VAL A 223 -24.02 16.56 36.70
C VAL A 223 -22.79 17.04 35.93
N THR A 224 -22.59 18.35 35.80
CA THR A 224 -21.43 18.98 35.13
C THR A 224 -20.10 18.66 35.84
N ASP A 225 -20.02 18.89 37.15
CA ASP A 225 -18.84 18.56 37.99
C ASP A 225 -18.49 17.06 37.89
N HIS A 226 -19.47 16.17 37.70
CA HIS A 226 -19.22 14.73 37.50
C HIS A 226 -18.78 14.41 36.07
N ILE A 227 -19.28 15.11 35.04
CA ILE A 227 -18.80 14.98 33.66
C ILE A 227 -17.33 15.41 33.56
N GLU A 228 -16.94 16.49 34.24
CA GLU A 228 -15.55 16.95 34.34
C GLU A 228 -14.65 15.87 34.95
N VAL A 229 -14.97 15.38 36.15
CA VAL A 229 -14.23 14.29 36.83
C VAL A 229 -14.18 13.00 35.98
N LEU A 230 -15.24 12.65 35.25
CA LEU A 230 -15.25 11.48 34.36
C LEU A 230 -14.38 11.68 33.11
N ASN A 231 -14.30 12.90 32.54
CA ASN A 231 -13.36 13.21 31.45
C ASN A 231 -11.91 13.11 31.97
N GLU A 232 -11.61 13.67 33.15
CA GLU A 232 -10.28 13.57 33.79
C GLU A 232 -9.91 12.11 34.06
N TYR A 233 -10.82 11.34 34.68
CA TYR A 233 -10.58 9.93 35.01
C TYR A 233 -10.35 9.07 33.75
N TYR A 234 -11.13 9.30 32.69
CA TYR A 234 -10.89 8.68 31.39
C TYR A 234 -9.51 9.05 30.81
N GLY A 235 -9.10 10.31 30.93
CA GLY A 235 -7.78 10.80 30.53
C GLY A 235 -6.65 10.10 31.29
N THR A 236 -6.72 10.11 32.62
CA THR A 236 -5.72 9.48 33.51
C THR A 236 -5.62 7.97 33.30
N VAL A 237 -6.74 7.26 33.14
CA VAL A 237 -6.75 5.82 32.84
C VAL A 237 -6.15 5.52 31.46
N THR A 238 -6.39 6.39 30.47
CA THR A 238 -5.79 6.25 29.13
C THR A 238 -4.28 6.47 29.19
N GLN A 239 -3.81 7.57 29.79
CA GLN A 239 -2.37 7.83 29.97
C GLN A 239 -1.67 6.72 30.78
N LEU A 240 -2.35 6.18 31.80
CA LEU A 240 -1.82 5.05 32.58
C LEU A 240 -1.69 3.78 31.73
N ARG A 241 -2.67 3.48 30.86
CA ARG A 241 -2.56 2.38 29.88
C ARG A 241 -1.39 2.59 28.94
N ASP A 242 -1.30 3.75 28.30
CA ASP A 242 -0.23 4.10 27.36
C ASP A 242 1.15 3.98 28.03
N ARG A 243 1.25 4.36 29.32
CA ARG A 243 2.49 4.26 30.10
C ARG A 243 2.84 2.84 30.52
N VAL A 244 1.85 1.99 30.81
CA VAL A 244 2.05 0.54 31.02
C VAL A 244 2.54 -0.12 29.73
N ASP A 245 1.94 0.21 28.59
CA ASP A 245 2.33 -0.36 27.30
C ASP A 245 3.73 0.11 26.87
N ALA A 246 4.07 1.40 27.04
CA ALA A 246 5.43 1.91 26.82
C ALA A 246 6.48 1.25 27.74
N TYR A 247 6.14 0.96 29.01
CA TYR A 247 7.05 0.24 29.92
C TYR A 247 7.22 -1.24 29.49
N GLN A 248 6.16 -1.88 29.00
CA GLN A 248 6.24 -3.22 28.42
C GLN A 248 7.09 -3.25 27.14
N GLU A 249 7.01 -2.26 26.26
CA GLU A 249 7.83 -2.16 25.06
C GLU A 249 9.30 -1.98 25.40
N LEU A 250 9.64 -1.05 26.31
CA LEU A 250 11.01 -0.82 26.78
C LEU A 250 11.60 -2.08 27.44
N LEU A 251 10.83 -2.78 28.29
CA LEU A 251 11.26 -4.05 28.88
C LEU A 251 11.48 -5.15 27.82
N GLN A 252 10.62 -5.25 26.81
CA GLN A 252 10.80 -6.20 25.69
C GLN A 252 12.03 -5.87 24.84
N GLN A 253 12.22 -4.58 24.51
CA GLN A 253 13.38 -4.09 23.76
C GLN A 253 14.68 -4.52 24.43
N ARG A 254 14.81 -4.36 25.75
CA ARG A 254 16.05 -4.72 26.48
C ARG A 254 16.17 -6.23 26.72
N LEU A 255 15.08 -6.91 27.09
CA LEU A 255 15.10 -8.36 27.37
C LEU A 255 15.42 -9.21 26.12
N PHE A 256 15.12 -8.72 24.92
CA PHE A 256 15.44 -9.43 23.67
C PHE A 256 16.94 -9.48 23.33
N TRP A 257 17.77 -8.60 23.89
CA TRP A 257 19.22 -8.55 23.59
C TRP A 257 20.12 -8.94 24.77
N LEU A 258 19.54 -9.28 25.93
CA LEU A 258 20.28 -9.73 27.11
C LEU A 258 20.31 -11.27 27.22
N PRO A 259 21.35 -11.85 27.87
CA PRO A 259 21.34 -13.26 28.25
C PRO A 259 20.23 -13.51 29.29
N SER A 260 19.07 -13.97 28.80
CA SER A 260 17.86 -14.22 29.59
C SER A 260 17.93 -15.38 30.60
N ALA A 261 19.01 -16.15 30.54
CA ALA A 261 19.23 -17.40 31.24
C ALA A 261 20.74 -17.67 31.35
N GLU A 262 21.20 -18.31 32.43
CA GLU A 262 22.60 -18.68 32.61
C GLU A 262 23.11 -19.60 31.47
N VAL A 263 24.40 -19.52 31.14
CA VAL A 263 25.06 -20.42 30.18
C VAL A 263 25.03 -21.85 30.72
N VAL A 264 24.83 -22.85 29.83
CA VAL A 264 24.69 -24.26 30.24
C VAL A 264 25.88 -24.73 31.08
N SER A 265 25.60 -25.07 32.33
CA SER A 265 26.58 -25.46 33.35
C SER A 265 26.32 -26.88 33.85
N LYS A 266 27.14 -27.37 34.79
CA LYS A 266 26.89 -28.65 35.46
C LYS A 266 25.60 -28.63 36.28
N ASP A 267 25.21 -27.48 36.83
CA ASP A 267 23.97 -27.37 37.61
C ASP A 267 22.71 -27.38 36.72
N THR A 268 22.80 -26.98 35.46
CA THR A 268 21.67 -27.09 34.51
C THR A 268 21.16 -28.54 34.37
N PHE A 269 22.02 -29.55 34.54
CA PHE A 269 21.63 -30.97 34.57
C PHE A 269 20.94 -31.37 35.88
N ASN A 270 21.36 -30.81 37.01
CA ASN A 270 20.74 -30.99 38.32
C ASN A 270 19.34 -30.34 38.34
N GLN A 271 19.23 -29.08 37.89
CA GLN A 271 17.97 -28.37 37.69
C GLN A 271 17.04 -29.09 36.70
N LEU A 272 17.56 -29.70 35.64
CA LEU A 272 16.76 -30.51 34.71
C LEU A 272 16.14 -31.73 35.38
N TYR A 273 16.92 -32.47 36.19
CA TYR A 273 16.41 -33.60 36.96
C TYR A 273 15.36 -33.14 37.99
N GLN A 274 15.64 -32.05 38.72
CA GLN A 274 14.69 -31.44 39.65
C GLN A 274 13.41 -30.96 38.96
N GLY A 275 13.49 -30.38 37.76
CA GLY A 275 12.33 -29.94 36.98
C GLY A 275 11.48 -31.10 36.47
N LEU A 276 12.11 -32.21 36.08
CA LEU A 276 11.40 -33.45 35.71
C LEU A 276 10.72 -34.08 36.94
N ALA A 277 11.40 -34.10 38.09
CA ALA A 277 10.83 -34.56 39.36
C ALA A 277 9.69 -33.65 39.85
N TRP A 278 9.84 -32.33 39.74
CA TRP A 278 8.80 -31.33 40.04
C TRP A 278 7.57 -31.58 39.17
N PHE A 279 7.73 -31.65 37.84
CA PHE A 279 6.63 -31.88 36.90
C PHE A 279 5.88 -33.19 37.21
N ALA A 280 6.60 -34.27 37.50
CA ALA A 280 6.00 -35.54 37.92
C ALA A 280 5.29 -35.43 39.28
N SER A 281 5.86 -34.71 40.25
CA SER A 281 5.28 -34.52 41.59
C SER A 281 4.05 -33.61 41.62
N SER A 282 3.95 -32.67 40.66
CA SER A 282 2.81 -31.78 40.46
C SER A 282 1.63 -32.51 39.81
N PHE A 283 1.88 -33.58 39.05
CA PHE A 283 0.85 -34.41 38.42
C PHE A 283 0.15 -35.37 39.41
N LYS A 284 -0.48 -34.82 40.46
CA LYS A 284 -1.13 -35.61 41.52
C LYS A 284 -2.51 -36.11 41.07
N TRP A 285 -2.70 -37.43 41.07
CA TRP A 285 -3.98 -38.09 40.68
C TRP A 285 -5.22 -37.61 41.45
N SER A 286 -5.07 -37.16 42.70
CA SER A 286 -6.15 -36.54 43.47
C SER A 286 -6.58 -35.20 42.86
N SER A 287 -5.62 -34.33 42.56
CA SER A 287 -5.83 -33.01 41.95
C SER A 287 -6.34 -33.12 40.50
N VAL A 288 -5.93 -34.15 39.75
CA VAL A 288 -6.52 -34.48 38.44
C VAL A 288 -8.01 -34.79 38.60
N LYS A 289 -8.40 -35.63 39.56
CA LYS A 289 -9.82 -35.97 39.79
C LYS A 289 -10.64 -34.75 40.17
N SER A 290 -10.15 -33.89 41.08
CA SER A 290 -10.89 -32.70 41.51
C SER A 290 -11.10 -31.69 40.38
N ALA A 291 -10.05 -31.41 39.59
CA ALA A 291 -10.13 -30.53 38.42
C ALA A 291 -11.16 -31.04 37.40
N ILE A 292 -11.15 -32.34 37.09
CA ILE A 292 -12.12 -32.96 36.18
C ILE A 292 -13.54 -32.84 36.71
N SER A 293 -13.78 -33.08 38.01
CA SER A 293 -15.13 -32.93 38.58
C SER A 293 -15.65 -31.49 38.56
N ALA A 294 -14.79 -30.50 38.85
CA ALA A 294 -15.15 -29.08 38.79
C ALA A 294 -15.46 -28.64 37.35
N SER A 295 -14.57 -28.98 36.40
CA SER A 295 -14.78 -28.73 34.97
C SER A 295 -16.06 -29.38 34.42
N ILE A 296 -16.43 -30.58 34.89
CA ILE A 296 -17.70 -31.23 34.50
C ILE A 296 -18.91 -30.47 35.07
N GLY A 297 -18.84 -30.00 36.33
CA GLY A 297 -19.89 -29.19 36.95
C GLY A 297 -20.17 -27.90 36.19
N GLU A 298 -19.15 -27.09 35.92
CA GLU A 298 -19.31 -25.80 35.22
C GLU A 298 -19.54 -25.93 33.70
N ARG A 299 -18.82 -26.85 33.05
CA ARG A 299 -18.63 -26.84 31.58
C ARG A 299 -19.15 -28.11 30.90
N GLY A 300 -19.82 -29.00 31.64
CA GLY A 300 -20.29 -30.31 31.18
C GLY A 300 -21.05 -30.28 29.86
N PHE A 301 -21.98 -29.34 29.67
CA PHE A 301 -22.73 -29.19 28.41
C PHE A 301 -21.81 -28.92 27.20
N ARG A 302 -20.81 -28.03 27.35
CA ARG A 302 -19.85 -27.71 26.28
C ARG A 302 -18.97 -28.92 25.94
N MET A 303 -18.55 -29.67 26.96
CA MET A 303 -17.75 -30.89 26.78
C MET A 303 -18.56 -32.03 26.14
N ALA A 304 -19.84 -32.19 26.52
CA ALA A 304 -20.76 -33.16 25.90
C ALA A 304 -20.97 -32.85 24.41
N LEU A 305 -21.14 -31.57 24.04
CA LEU A 305 -21.26 -31.13 22.65
C LEU A 305 -19.98 -31.40 21.83
N LEU A 306 -18.80 -31.13 22.40
CA LEU A 306 -17.52 -31.46 21.75
C LEU A 306 -17.31 -32.98 21.61
N LEU A 307 -17.69 -33.78 22.61
CA LEU A 307 -17.64 -35.25 22.55
C LEU A 307 -18.59 -35.81 21.48
N LEU A 308 -19.81 -35.27 21.37
CA LEU A 308 -20.77 -35.66 20.34
C LEU A 308 -20.26 -35.31 18.94
N ALA A 309 -19.71 -34.11 18.75
CA ALA A 309 -19.08 -33.70 17.49
C ALA A 309 -17.87 -34.59 17.13
N LEU A 310 -17.01 -34.91 18.11
CA LEU A 310 -15.87 -35.82 17.94
C LEU A 310 -16.33 -37.23 17.54
N ALA A 311 -17.33 -37.78 18.24
CA ALA A 311 -17.90 -39.10 17.94
C ALA A 311 -18.51 -39.14 16.53
N ALA A 312 -19.31 -38.14 16.16
CA ALA A 312 -19.92 -38.03 14.84
C ALA A 312 -18.86 -37.98 13.72
N LEU A 313 -17.80 -37.18 13.91
CA LEU A 313 -16.68 -37.11 12.95
C LEU A 313 -15.87 -38.41 12.89
N LEU A 314 -15.69 -39.12 14.00
CA LEU A 314 -14.99 -40.41 14.03
C LEU A 314 -15.80 -41.51 13.32
N VAL A 315 -17.12 -41.57 13.53
CA VAL A 315 -18.03 -42.49 12.82
C VAL A 315 -18.07 -42.17 11.33
N LYS A 316 -18.30 -40.91 10.95
CA LYS A 316 -18.35 -40.49 9.54
C LYS A 316 -16.97 -40.44 8.86
N ARG A 317 -15.85 -40.62 9.59
CA ARG A 317 -14.46 -40.52 9.09
C ARG A 317 -14.18 -41.37 7.84
N ARG A 318 -14.80 -42.55 7.73
CA ARG A 318 -14.67 -43.41 6.52
C ARG A 318 -15.42 -42.80 5.32
N ALA A 319 -16.64 -42.32 5.53
CA ALA A 319 -17.44 -41.66 4.49
C ALA A 319 -16.82 -40.33 4.02
N ILE A 320 -16.37 -39.47 4.95
CA ILE A 320 -15.69 -38.20 4.63
C ILE A 320 -14.39 -38.45 3.84
N ARG A 321 -13.64 -39.51 4.20
CA ARG A 321 -12.46 -39.93 3.41
C ARG A 321 -12.85 -40.35 1.99
N LYS A 322 -13.95 -41.09 1.81
CA LYS A 322 -14.40 -41.52 0.48
C LYS A 322 -14.85 -40.31 -0.35
N ALA A 323 -15.73 -39.46 0.19
CA ALA A 323 -16.23 -38.27 -0.48
C ALA A 323 -15.10 -37.29 -0.92
N LEU A 324 -14.01 -37.20 -0.15
CA LEU A 324 -12.81 -36.46 -0.57
C LEU A 324 -12.15 -37.05 -1.82
N ILE A 325 -12.07 -38.38 -1.94
CA ILE A 325 -11.49 -39.06 -3.11
C ILE A 325 -12.45 -38.93 -4.31
N ASP A 326 -13.75 -39.20 -4.08
CA ASP A 326 -14.81 -39.11 -5.08
C ASP A 326 -14.89 -37.68 -5.69
N SER A 327 -14.73 -36.63 -4.87
CA SER A 327 -14.66 -35.23 -5.34
C SER A 327 -13.46 -34.91 -6.26
N GLY A 328 -12.46 -35.80 -6.29
CA GLY A 328 -11.27 -35.72 -7.13
C GLY A 328 -11.31 -36.60 -8.39
N GLU A 329 -12.43 -37.27 -8.67
CA GLU A 329 -12.60 -38.18 -9.82
C GLU A 329 -12.75 -37.40 -11.14
N TYR A 330 -13.74 -36.51 -11.22
CA TYR A 330 -14.10 -35.74 -12.43
C TYR A 330 -13.19 -34.54 -12.70
N VAL A 331 -12.13 -34.35 -11.92
CA VAL A 331 -11.21 -33.20 -11.98
C VAL A 331 -10.44 -33.20 -13.31
N GLY A 332 -10.84 -32.30 -14.21
CA GLY A 332 -10.30 -32.17 -15.57
C GLY A 332 -11.30 -32.51 -16.68
N ASN A 333 -12.41 -33.20 -16.40
CA ASN A 333 -13.47 -33.45 -17.38
C ASN A 333 -14.39 -32.22 -17.48
N VAL A 334 -14.34 -31.47 -18.58
CA VAL A 334 -14.99 -30.15 -18.69
C VAL A 334 -16.50 -30.18 -18.39
N GLY A 335 -17.21 -31.25 -18.75
CA GLY A 335 -18.66 -31.36 -18.50
C GLY A 335 -19.05 -31.58 -17.03
N HIS A 336 -18.13 -32.09 -16.20
CA HIS A 336 -18.39 -32.46 -14.80
C HIS A 336 -17.49 -31.71 -13.79
N ASP A 337 -16.41 -31.08 -14.24
CA ASP A 337 -15.49 -30.31 -13.41
C ASP A 337 -16.15 -29.00 -12.94
N ALA A 338 -16.21 -28.80 -11.63
CA ALA A 338 -16.88 -27.69 -10.99
C ALA A 338 -16.08 -27.19 -9.79
N PHE A 339 -15.95 -25.87 -9.63
CA PHE A 339 -15.25 -25.27 -8.51
C PHE A 339 -15.83 -25.68 -7.13
N PRO A 340 -17.16 -25.82 -6.94
CA PRO A 340 -17.74 -26.40 -5.72
C PRO A 340 -17.16 -27.75 -5.30
N MET A 341 -16.75 -28.64 -6.24
CA MET A 341 -16.10 -29.91 -5.88
C MET A 341 -14.74 -29.69 -5.19
N THR A 342 -14.03 -28.63 -5.57
CA THR A 342 -12.76 -28.22 -4.91
C THR A 342 -13.03 -27.59 -3.54
N LEU A 343 -14.13 -26.85 -3.37
CA LEU A 343 -14.56 -26.33 -2.07
C LEU A 343 -15.01 -27.46 -1.12
N MET A 344 -15.72 -28.47 -1.62
CA MET A 344 -16.07 -29.67 -0.86
C MET A 344 -14.85 -30.50 -0.50
N ALA A 345 -13.88 -30.67 -1.41
CA ALA A 345 -12.59 -31.30 -1.10
C ALA A 345 -11.81 -30.55 0.01
N LEU A 346 -11.86 -29.21 0.03
CA LEU A 346 -11.30 -28.41 1.12
C LEU A 346 -12.08 -28.62 2.43
N LEU A 347 -13.42 -28.62 2.40
CA LEU A 347 -14.28 -28.86 3.56
C LEU A 347 -14.05 -30.26 4.16
N TYR A 348 -14.02 -31.31 3.34
CA TYR A 348 -13.70 -32.67 3.80
C TYR A 348 -12.27 -32.78 4.34
N SER A 349 -11.32 -32.03 3.79
CA SER A 349 -9.95 -31.96 4.34
C SER A 349 -9.93 -31.31 5.72
N LEU A 350 -10.69 -30.23 5.93
CA LEU A 350 -10.84 -29.54 7.22
C LEU A 350 -11.54 -30.44 8.26
N LEU A 351 -12.67 -31.07 7.89
CA LEU A 351 -13.39 -32.04 8.72
C LEU A 351 -12.53 -33.24 9.13
N LEU A 352 -11.56 -33.65 8.31
CA LEU A 352 -10.57 -34.68 8.64
C LEU A 352 -9.43 -34.20 9.54
N CYS A 353 -9.29 -32.89 9.79
CA CYS A 353 -8.38 -32.32 10.77
C CYS A 353 -9.00 -32.25 12.17
N LEU A 354 -10.27 -31.84 12.23
CA LEU A 354 -10.98 -31.53 13.48
C LEU A 354 -10.90 -32.58 14.58
N PRO A 355 -10.94 -33.93 14.35
CA PRO A 355 -10.92 -34.90 15.46
C PRO A 355 -9.72 -34.79 16.41
N GLY A 356 -8.54 -34.38 15.91
CA GLY A 356 -7.38 -34.15 16.78
C GLY A 356 -7.47 -32.82 17.55
N VAL A 357 -7.99 -31.78 16.90
CA VAL A 357 -8.21 -30.45 17.48
C VAL A 357 -9.28 -30.52 18.58
N LEU A 358 -10.39 -31.22 18.31
CA LEU A 358 -11.49 -31.44 19.25
C LEU A 358 -11.05 -32.21 20.50
N LEU A 359 -10.22 -33.24 20.33
CA LEU A 359 -9.67 -34.01 21.45
C LEU A 359 -8.77 -33.13 22.34
N LEU A 360 -7.92 -32.29 21.75
CA LEU A 360 -7.09 -31.35 22.51
C LEU A 360 -7.94 -30.24 23.17
N SER A 361 -8.98 -29.73 22.49
CA SER A 361 -9.94 -28.78 23.10
C SER A 361 -10.86 -29.39 24.16
N LEU A 362 -11.03 -30.71 24.17
CA LEU A 362 -11.65 -31.39 25.31
C LEU A 362 -10.68 -31.35 26.51
N GLY A 363 -9.39 -31.60 26.25
CA GLY A 363 -8.31 -31.48 27.23
C GLY A 363 -8.19 -30.07 27.84
N THR A 364 -8.42 -29.00 27.07
CA THR A 364 -8.46 -27.64 27.65
C THR A 364 -9.57 -27.52 28.69
N LEU A 365 -10.82 -27.83 28.32
CA LEU A 365 -11.97 -27.67 29.20
C LEU A 365 -11.91 -28.60 30.43
N LEU A 366 -11.49 -29.85 30.24
CA LEU A 366 -11.47 -30.92 31.25
C LEU A 366 -10.44 -30.69 32.37
N VAL A 367 -9.47 -29.79 32.15
CA VAL A 367 -8.35 -29.52 33.07
C VAL A 367 -8.36 -28.05 33.55
N LYS A 368 -9.28 -27.21 33.05
CA LYS A 368 -9.25 -25.77 33.29
C LYS A 368 -9.47 -25.37 34.76
N GLU A 369 -10.44 -25.97 35.47
CA GLU A 369 -10.76 -25.61 36.87
C GLU A 369 -9.87 -26.35 37.90
N GLY A 370 -8.60 -26.56 37.55
CA GLY A 370 -7.59 -27.08 38.47
C GLY A 370 -6.79 -25.98 39.18
N ASN A 371 -5.69 -26.37 39.83
CA ASN A 371 -4.69 -25.41 40.33
C ASN A 371 -3.96 -24.71 39.16
N GLU A 372 -3.09 -23.74 39.46
CA GLU A 372 -2.34 -22.99 38.41
C GLU A 372 -1.58 -23.89 37.43
N PHE A 373 -1.02 -25.01 37.89
CA PHE A 373 -0.35 -26.01 37.04
C PHE A 373 -1.31 -26.66 36.03
N PHE A 374 -2.51 -27.04 36.46
CA PHE A 374 -3.55 -27.56 35.56
C PHE A 374 -4.15 -26.46 34.67
N GLY A 375 -4.31 -25.23 35.17
CA GLY A 375 -4.66 -24.06 34.35
C GLY A 375 -3.62 -23.79 33.24
N ALA A 376 -2.34 -23.97 33.53
CA ALA A 376 -1.26 -23.90 32.55
C ALA A 376 -1.29 -25.06 31.54
N ILE A 377 -1.51 -26.31 31.99
CA ILE A 377 -1.75 -27.45 31.08
C ILE A 377 -2.96 -27.19 30.18
N SER A 378 -4.02 -26.55 30.68
CA SER A 378 -5.19 -26.15 29.88
C SER A 378 -4.82 -25.14 28.79
N LYS A 379 -3.98 -24.12 29.09
CA LYS A 379 -3.42 -23.23 28.06
C LYS A 379 -2.60 -24.02 27.02
N GLY A 380 -1.75 -24.95 27.48
CA GLY A 380 -0.91 -25.79 26.63
C GLY A 380 -1.70 -26.68 25.67
N PHE A 381 -2.78 -27.31 26.14
CA PHE A 381 -3.73 -28.03 25.28
C PHE A 381 -4.36 -27.13 24.21
N GLY A 382 -4.57 -25.84 24.50
CA GLY A 382 -5.13 -24.86 23.56
C GLY A 382 -4.14 -24.48 22.46
N ALA A 383 -2.90 -24.16 22.84
CA ALA A 383 -1.81 -23.91 21.89
C ALA A 383 -1.55 -25.15 21.02
N ALA A 384 -1.51 -26.34 21.62
CA ALA A 384 -1.38 -27.61 20.92
C ALA A 384 -2.55 -27.88 19.96
N ALA A 385 -3.80 -27.54 20.32
CA ALA A 385 -4.96 -27.67 19.45
C ALA A 385 -4.83 -26.77 18.19
N PHE A 386 -4.33 -25.55 18.35
CA PHE A 386 -4.08 -24.62 17.24
C PHE A 386 -2.94 -25.10 16.32
N ILE A 387 -1.80 -25.52 16.88
CA ILE A 387 -0.67 -26.07 16.12
C ILE A 387 -1.06 -27.38 15.42
N MET A 388 -1.85 -28.22 16.08
CA MET A 388 -2.48 -29.41 15.48
C MET A 388 -3.41 -29.01 14.33
N LEU A 389 -4.22 -27.95 14.43
CA LEU A 389 -5.04 -27.50 13.30
C LEU A 389 -4.18 -27.11 12.08
N LEU A 390 -3.17 -26.27 12.28
CA LEU A 390 -2.29 -25.76 11.22
C LEU A 390 -1.53 -26.89 10.50
N LEU A 391 -0.78 -27.70 11.24
CA LEU A 391 0.05 -28.76 10.65
C LEU A 391 -0.80 -29.88 10.04
N ASN A 392 -1.88 -30.28 10.72
CA ASN A 392 -2.76 -31.34 10.23
C ASN A 392 -3.50 -30.91 8.96
N LEU A 393 -3.86 -29.62 8.81
CA LEU A 393 -4.45 -29.07 7.58
C LEU A 393 -3.49 -29.24 6.38
N VAL A 394 -2.23 -28.83 6.52
CA VAL A 394 -1.21 -29.02 5.47
C VAL A 394 -1.05 -30.50 5.12
N HIS A 395 -1.03 -31.38 6.12
CA HIS A 395 -0.95 -32.83 5.90
C HIS A 395 -2.22 -33.42 5.24
N LYS A 396 -3.43 -32.92 5.53
CA LYS A 396 -4.67 -33.39 4.88
C LYS A 396 -4.83 -32.86 3.46
N VAL A 397 -4.42 -31.61 3.19
CA VAL A 397 -4.30 -31.08 1.81
C VAL A 397 -3.28 -31.90 1.02
N ALA A 398 -2.16 -32.28 1.63
CA ALA A 398 -1.11 -33.06 0.99
C ALA A 398 -1.41 -34.57 0.82
N ARG A 399 -2.56 -35.07 1.30
CA ARG A 399 -2.95 -36.50 1.30
C ARG A 399 -2.86 -37.16 -0.08
N GLN A 400 -2.62 -38.48 -0.12
CA GLN A 400 -2.85 -39.32 -1.31
C GLN A 400 -4.28 -39.10 -1.85
N ALA A 401 -4.38 -38.79 -3.15
CA ALA A 401 -5.62 -38.41 -3.83
C ALA A 401 -6.39 -37.24 -3.17
N GLY A 402 -5.72 -36.43 -2.34
CA GLY A 402 -6.29 -35.24 -1.72
C GLY A 402 -6.20 -33.99 -2.59
N LEU A 403 -6.63 -32.86 -2.01
CA LEU A 403 -6.72 -31.54 -2.66
C LEU A 403 -5.43 -31.16 -3.41
N GLY A 404 -4.27 -31.30 -2.77
CA GLY A 404 -2.97 -30.95 -3.35
C GLY A 404 -2.59 -31.81 -4.56
N GLU A 405 -2.94 -33.11 -4.57
CA GLU A 405 -2.58 -34.04 -5.64
C GLU A 405 -3.56 -33.98 -6.82
N ARG A 406 -4.88 -34.05 -6.54
CA ARG A 406 -5.92 -34.08 -7.58
C ARG A 406 -6.28 -32.68 -8.09
N HIS A 407 -6.58 -31.73 -7.21
CA HIS A 407 -7.14 -30.43 -7.59
C HIS A 407 -6.05 -29.41 -7.95
N PHE A 408 -4.94 -29.37 -7.18
CA PHE A 408 -3.85 -28.42 -7.40
C PHE A 408 -2.67 -28.98 -8.22
N LYS A 409 -2.64 -30.30 -8.47
CA LYS A 409 -1.58 -31.00 -9.23
C LYS A 409 -0.16 -30.72 -8.71
N TRP A 410 0.00 -30.61 -7.40
CA TRP A 410 1.30 -30.47 -6.73
C TRP A 410 2.14 -31.75 -6.91
N ASN A 411 3.47 -31.59 -6.90
CA ASN A 411 4.42 -32.69 -7.21
C ASN A 411 4.31 -33.85 -6.18
N PRO A 412 4.07 -35.10 -6.62
CA PRO A 412 3.92 -36.23 -5.71
C PRO A 412 5.15 -36.48 -4.81
N LYS A 413 6.38 -36.18 -5.27
CA LYS A 413 7.58 -36.32 -4.44
C LYS A 413 7.62 -35.32 -3.27
N THR A 414 7.18 -34.07 -3.47
CA THR A 414 7.10 -33.09 -2.37
C THR A 414 5.94 -33.38 -1.43
N LEU A 415 4.80 -33.83 -1.98
CA LEU A 415 3.68 -34.33 -1.18
C LEU A 415 4.09 -35.53 -0.31
N GLN A 416 4.89 -36.47 -0.82
CA GLN A 416 5.40 -37.62 -0.07
C GLN A 416 6.26 -37.20 1.14
N GLY A 417 7.14 -36.20 0.98
CA GLY A 417 7.87 -35.62 2.11
C GLY A 417 6.94 -35.06 3.19
N ILE A 418 5.98 -34.22 2.79
CA ILE A 418 4.99 -33.62 3.72
C ILE A 418 4.14 -34.70 4.43
N ARG A 419 3.73 -35.76 3.71
CA ARG A 419 2.98 -36.91 4.27
C ARG A 419 3.77 -37.63 5.38
N ARG A 420 5.10 -37.79 5.20
CA ARG A 420 5.99 -38.52 6.11
C ARG A 420 6.39 -37.68 7.33
N GLU A 421 6.79 -36.44 7.12
CA GLU A 421 7.47 -35.65 8.15
C GLU A 421 6.50 -34.88 9.07
N ILE A 422 5.33 -34.42 8.60
CA ILE A 422 4.37 -33.71 9.49
C ILE A 422 3.90 -34.59 10.67
N PRO A 423 3.55 -35.88 10.52
CA PRO A 423 3.19 -36.73 11.67
C PRO A 423 4.30 -36.84 12.72
N ILE A 424 5.57 -36.85 12.30
CA ILE A 424 6.73 -36.88 13.20
C ILE A 424 6.87 -35.54 13.92
N LEU A 425 6.78 -34.43 13.18
CA LEU A 425 6.84 -33.07 13.74
C LEU A 425 5.71 -32.82 14.76
N MET A 426 4.48 -33.23 14.45
CA MET A 426 3.35 -33.12 15.39
C MET A 426 3.55 -34.00 16.64
N ALA A 427 4.10 -35.20 16.50
CA ALA A 427 4.38 -36.09 17.64
C ALA A 427 5.43 -35.52 18.60
N VAL A 428 6.32 -34.63 18.12
CA VAL A 428 7.31 -33.91 18.96
C VAL A 428 6.73 -32.60 19.50
N LEU A 429 6.16 -31.75 18.64
CA LEU A 429 5.69 -30.41 19.04
C LEU A 429 4.45 -30.43 19.95
N ILE A 430 3.53 -31.40 19.81
CA ILE A 430 2.30 -31.43 20.62
C ILE A 430 2.61 -31.65 22.11
N PRO A 431 3.40 -32.67 22.52
CA PRO A 431 3.83 -32.79 23.92
C PRO A 431 4.57 -31.56 24.45
N ILE A 432 5.51 -31.01 23.67
CA ILE A 432 6.29 -29.82 24.05
C ILE A 432 5.36 -28.62 24.33
N THR A 433 4.40 -28.36 23.45
CA THR A 433 3.48 -27.21 23.55
C THR A 433 2.42 -27.36 24.63
N ILE A 434 2.13 -28.59 25.08
CA ILE A 434 1.32 -28.84 26.28
C ILE A 434 2.13 -28.56 27.56
N VAL A 435 3.42 -28.90 27.61
CA VAL A 435 4.27 -28.75 28.81
C VAL A 435 4.80 -27.33 28.99
N MET A 436 5.17 -26.64 27.91
CA MET A 436 5.84 -25.32 27.97
C MET A 436 5.14 -24.31 28.90
N PRO A 437 3.80 -24.08 28.84
CA PRO A 437 3.15 -23.11 29.72
C PRO A 437 3.20 -23.45 31.21
N THR A 438 3.46 -24.70 31.60
CA THR A 438 3.66 -25.03 33.03
C THR A 438 4.91 -24.36 33.61
N LEU A 439 5.89 -24.04 32.76
CA LEU A 439 7.11 -23.29 33.09
C LEU A 439 6.86 -21.76 33.15
N GLU A 440 5.62 -21.33 32.93
CA GLU A 440 5.15 -19.95 33.15
C GLU A 440 4.42 -19.77 34.49
N THR A 441 4.13 -20.87 35.21
CA THR A 441 3.65 -20.83 36.60
C THR A 441 4.74 -20.30 37.55
N PRO A 442 4.40 -19.77 38.73
CA PRO A 442 5.39 -19.32 39.72
C PRO A 442 6.42 -20.40 40.05
N ASP A 443 5.95 -21.59 40.45
CA ASP A 443 6.81 -22.73 40.80
C ASP A 443 7.61 -23.26 39.60
N GLY A 444 6.98 -23.32 38.42
CA GLY A 444 7.60 -23.82 37.20
C GLY A 444 8.62 -22.88 36.58
N SER A 445 8.57 -21.59 36.90
CA SER A 445 9.45 -20.56 36.33
C SER A 445 10.94 -20.83 36.60
N VAL A 446 11.26 -21.43 37.75
CA VAL A 446 12.62 -21.83 38.14
C VAL A 446 13.22 -22.86 37.17
N TYR A 447 12.37 -23.74 36.60
CA TYR A 447 12.79 -24.80 35.67
C TYR A 447 12.67 -24.40 34.19
N ARG A 448 12.24 -23.16 33.89
CA ARG A 448 12.09 -22.66 32.51
C ARG A 448 13.42 -22.73 31.75
N ASP A 449 14.50 -22.30 32.38
CA ASP A 449 15.82 -22.19 31.75
C ASP A 449 16.63 -23.50 31.75
N SER A 450 16.08 -24.60 32.28
CA SER A 450 16.65 -25.96 32.23
C SER A 450 15.75 -26.92 31.46
N LEU A 451 14.57 -27.24 31.98
CA LEU A 451 13.60 -28.13 31.33
C LEU A 451 13.06 -27.51 30.03
N GLY A 452 12.67 -26.23 30.07
CA GLY A 452 12.20 -25.50 28.89
C GLY A 452 13.28 -25.38 27.81
N ARG A 453 14.54 -25.18 28.21
CA ARG A 453 15.69 -25.18 27.28
C ARG A 453 15.83 -26.53 26.56
N ILE A 454 15.73 -27.66 27.26
CA ILE A 454 15.79 -28.99 26.63
C ILE A 454 14.59 -29.24 25.70
N LEU A 455 13.36 -28.90 26.11
CA LEU A 455 12.18 -29.02 25.26
C LEU A 455 12.32 -28.17 23.97
N PHE A 456 12.85 -26.95 24.11
CA PHE A 456 13.13 -26.06 22.98
C PHE A 456 14.15 -26.68 22.00
N LEU A 457 15.29 -27.17 22.49
CA LEU A 457 16.31 -27.80 21.64
C LEU A 457 15.76 -29.00 20.84
N VAL A 458 14.84 -29.77 21.42
CA VAL A 458 14.15 -30.88 20.75
C VAL A 458 13.16 -30.36 19.69
N ALA A 459 12.45 -29.26 19.94
CA ALA A 459 11.61 -28.59 18.94
C ALA A 459 12.44 -28.05 17.75
N SER A 460 13.52 -27.31 18.02
CA SER A 460 14.43 -26.78 17.00
C SER A 460 15.03 -27.88 16.12
N ALA A 461 15.42 -29.01 16.72
CA ALA A 461 15.92 -30.18 16.00
C ALA A 461 14.84 -30.85 15.12
N ALA A 462 13.60 -30.95 15.61
CA ALA A 462 12.48 -31.45 14.82
C ALA A 462 12.14 -30.51 13.64
N LEU A 463 12.20 -29.18 13.83
CA LEU A 463 11.99 -28.20 12.78
C LEU A 463 13.14 -28.19 11.75
N ALA A 464 14.40 -28.24 12.17
CA ALA A 464 15.54 -28.32 11.24
C ALA A 464 15.53 -29.60 10.41
N THR A 465 15.20 -30.76 11.01
CA THR A 465 15.10 -32.03 10.27
C THR A 465 13.89 -32.07 9.33
N PHE A 466 12.75 -31.51 9.74
CA PHE A 466 11.59 -31.29 8.87
C PHE A 466 11.92 -30.39 7.67
N ALA A 467 12.56 -29.24 7.91
CA ALA A 467 12.97 -28.29 6.88
C ALA A 467 13.97 -28.92 5.90
N HIS A 468 14.96 -29.66 6.39
CA HIS A 468 15.95 -30.34 5.55
C HIS A 468 15.28 -31.36 4.61
N ARG A 469 14.44 -32.26 5.16
CA ARG A 469 13.81 -33.34 4.39
C ARG A 469 12.79 -32.81 3.38
N THR A 470 11.99 -31.80 3.74
CA THR A 470 11.04 -31.17 2.83
C THR A 470 11.75 -30.37 1.72
N MET A 471 12.75 -29.56 2.05
CA MET A 471 13.52 -28.81 1.06
C MET A 471 14.36 -29.70 0.14
N MET A 472 14.88 -30.84 0.62
CA MET A 472 15.53 -31.84 -0.22
C MET A 472 14.58 -32.38 -1.31
N ALA A 473 13.33 -32.71 -0.93
CA ALA A 473 12.30 -33.18 -1.87
C ALA A 473 11.91 -32.12 -2.93
N VAL A 474 11.93 -30.83 -2.56
CA VAL A 474 11.72 -29.71 -3.50
C VAL A 474 12.93 -29.52 -4.42
N ARG A 475 14.14 -29.49 -3.86
CA ARG A 475 15.40 -29.17 -4.58
C ARG A 475 15.75 -30.18 -5.66
N HIS A 476 15.39 -31.45 -5.48
CA HIS A 476 15.67 -32.54 -6.42
C HIS A 476 15.15 -32.30 -7.86
N ARG A 477 14.13 -31.43 -8.06
CA ARG A 477 13.63 -31.05 -9.40
C ARG A 477 14.35 -29.86 -10.06
N ARG A 478 15.12 -29.06 -9.31
CA ARG A 478 15.80 -27.83 -9.80
C ARG A 478 17.22 -27.70 -9.21
N LEU A 479 18.02 -28.76 -9.39
CA LEU A 479 19.35 -28.93 -8.77
C LEU A 479 20.28 -27.71 -8.90
N ASN A 480 20.32 -27.06 -10.07
CA ASN A 480 21.24 -25.94 -10.30
C ASN A 480 20.77 -24.59 -9.70
N ASN A 481 19.51 -24.44 -9.31
CA ASN A 481 19.01 -23.13 -8.87
C ASN A 481 19.70 -22.65 -7.58
N ARG A 482 20.42 -21.51 -7.65
CA ARG A 482 21.11 -20.88 -6.52
C ARG A 482 20.14 -20.44 -5.41
N THR A 483 18.96 -19.91 -5.74
CA THR A 483 18.02 -19.40 -4.72
C THR A 483 17.40 -20.52 -3.88
N LEU A 484 17.06 -21.67 -4.49
CA LEU A 484 16.57 -22.85 -3.76
C LEU A 484 17.67 -23.52 -2.92
N ARG A 485 18.95 -23.39 -3.30
CA ARG A 485 20.07 -23.82 -2.45
C ARG A 485 20.21 -22.91 -1.23
N LEU A 486 20.22 -21.60 -1.41
CA LEU A 486 20.34 -20.62 -0.34
C LEU A 486 19.15 -20.70 0.66
N LEU A 487 17.92 -20.83 0.15
CA LEU A 487 16.73 -21.01 0.98
C LEU A 487 16.74 -22.33 1.78
N HIS A 488 17.31 -23.41 1.22
CA HIS A 488 17.48 -24.68 1.95
C HIS A 488 18.50 -24.51 3.08
N TRP A 489 19.65 -23.89 2.83
CA TRP A 489 20.65 -23.61 3.87
C TRP A 489 20.03 -22.79 5.01
N LEU A 490 19.39 -21.65 4.71
CA LEU A 490 18.74 -20.81 5.72
C LEU A 490 17.68 -21.58 6.53
N ALA A 491 16.76 -22.29 5.87
CA ALA A 491 15.67 -23.00 6.55
C ALA A 491 16.14 -24.12 7.50
N VAL A 492 17.37 -24.62 7.33
CA VAL A 492 17.97 -25.64 8.21
C VAL A 492 18.92 -25.02 9.24
N SER A 493 19.66 -23.96 8.88
CA SER A 493 20.56 -23.29 9.82
C SER A 493 19.81 -22.49 10.87
N THR A 494 18.69 -21.83 10.54
CA THR A 494 18.04 -20.90 11.48
C THR A 494 17.60 -21.57 12.79
N PRO A 495 16.85 -22.71 12.82
CA PRO A 495 16.52 -23.36 14.09
C PRO A 495 17.77 -23.86 14.85
N MET A 496 18.83 -24.25 14.15
CA MET A 496 20.09 -24.68 14.78
C MET A 496 20.90 -23.52 15.36
N LEU A 497 20.81 -22.32 14.78
CA LEU A 497 21.39 -21.10 15.33
C LEU A 497 20.61 -20.60 16.54
N LEU A 498 19.27 -20.69 16.52
CA LEU A 498 18.43 -20.36 17.69
C LEU A 498 18.64 -21.38 18.83
N ALA A 499 18.77 -22.67 18.51
CA ALA A 499 19.20 -23.70 19.46
C ALA A 499 20.55 -23.37 20.11
N LEU A 500 21.55 -22.92 19.32
CA LEU A 500 22.85 -22.51 19.83
C LEU A 500 22.78 -21.25 20.70
N ALA A 501 22.01 -20.24 20.29
CA ALA A 501 21.78 -19.02 21.06
C ALA A 501 21.12 -19.32 22.43
N SER A 502 20.18 -20.26 22.46
CA SER A 502 19.54 -20.79 23.68
C SER A 502 20.54 -21.48 24.64
N LEU A 503 21.53 -22.21 24.10
CA LEU A 503 22.64 -22.76 24.91
C LEU A 503 23.56 -21.65 25.47
N MET A 504 23.76 -20.56 24.72
CA MET A 504 24.54 -19.38 25.09
C MET A 504 23.80 -18.39 26.03
N GLY A 505 22.58 -18.70 26.47
CA GLY A 505 21.82 -17.90 27.45
C GLY A 505 20.69 -17.03 26.85
N TYR A 506 20.67 -16.85 25.53
CA TYR A 506 19.62 -16.12 24.80
C TYR A 506 18.34 -16.94 24.60
N HIS A 507 17.92 -17.68 25.64
CA HIS A 507 16.79 -18.62 25.58
C HIS A 507 15.46 -17.92 25.26
N TYR A 508 15.16 -16.77 25.87
CA TYR A 508 13.95 -15.99 25.58
C TYR A 508 13.87 -15.56 24.10
N THR A 509 14.98 -15.01 23.58
CA THR A 509 15.09 -14.49 22.21
C THR A 509 14.94 -15.61 21.19
N ALA A 510 15.56 -16.77 21.46
CA ALA A 510 15.47 -17.96 20.64
C ALA A 510 14.04 -18.53 20.56
N VAL A 511 13.34 -18.61 21.70
CA VAL A 511 11.93 -19.05 21.76
C VAL A 511 11.00 -18.09 21.00
N GLN A 512 11.16 -16.78 21.22
CA GLN A 512 10.37 -15.74 20.56
C GLN A 512 10.54 -15.80 19.03
N LEU A 513 11.79 -15.84 18.55
CA LEU A 513 12.10 -15.91 17.12
C LEU A 513 11.65 -17.21 16.45
N GLU A 514 11.87 -18.38 17.08
CA GLU A 514 11.44 -19.66 16.51
C GLU A 514 9.91 -19.75 16.44
N GLY A 515 9.20 -19.21 17.44
CA GLY A 515 7.75 -19.06 17.43
C GLY A 515 7.24 -18.20 16.27
N SER A 516 7.73 -16.96 16.14
CA SER A 516 7.34 -16.06 15.04
C SER A 516 7.69 -16.65 13.66
N LEU A 517 8.84 -17.31 13.51
CA LEU A 517 9.23 -17.99 12.27
C LEU A 517 8.33 -19.19 11.93
N PHE A 518 8.01 -20.04 12.91
CA PHE A 518 7.12 -21.18 12.73
C PHE A 518 5.72 -20.73 12.29
N ILE A 519 5.15 -19.74 12.98
CA ILE A 519 3.84 -19.18 12.67
C ILE A 519 3.87 -18.49 11.29
N SER A 520 4.94 -17.78 10.95
CA SER A 520 5.16 -17.18 9.61
C SER A 520 5.17 -18.23 8.49
N ILE A 521 5.80 -19.39 8.70
CA ILE A 521 5.80 -20.49 7.73
C ILE A 521 4.40 -21.09 7.57
N CYS A 522 3.66 -21.27 8.68
CA CYS A 522 2.26 -21.72 8.64
C CYS A 522 1.36 -20.70 7.91
N TRP A 523 1.58 -19.40 8.10
CA TRP A 523 0.87 -18.34 7.39
C TRP A 523 1.14 -18.36 5.88
N LEU A 524 2.40 -18.46 5.47
CA LEU A 524 2.75 -18.57 4.05
C LEU A 524 2.17 -19.83 3.40
N ALA A 525 2.07 -20.96 4.14
CA ALA A 525 1.37 -22.16 3.67
C ALA A 525 -0.15 -21.97 3.55
N PHE A 526 -0.77 -21.19 4.45
CA PHE A 526 -2.19 -20.83 4.38
C PHE A 526 -2.48 -19.88 3.20
N VAL A 527 -1.67 -18.85 2.98
CA VAL A 527 -1.79 -17.96 1.82
C VAL A 527 -1.56 -18.72 0.50
N MET A 528 -0.59 -19.65 0.48
CA MET A 528 -0.39 -20.56 -0.66
C MET A 528 -1.62 -21.42 -0.95
N LEU A 529 -2.32 -21.93 0.08
CA LEU A 529 -3.57 -22.69 -0.08
C LEU A 529 -4.66 -21.85 -0.75
N PHE A 530 -4.85 -20.58 -0.31
CA PHE A 530 -5.81 -19.67 -0.94
C PHE A 530 -5.42 -19.28 -2.37
N TYR A 531 -4.13 -19.04 -2.64
CA TYR A 531 -3.62 -18.79 -3.99
C TYR A 531 -3.90 -19.98 -4.94
N TYR A 532 -3.64 -21.22 -4.52
CA TYR A 532 -3.96 -22.40 -5.34
C TYR A 532 -5.46 -22.66 -5.47
N LEU A 533 -6.28 -22.32 -4.48
CA LEU A 533 -7.73 -22.36 -4.58
C LEU A 533 -8.25 -21.36 -5.65
N GLY A 534 -7.71 -20.13 -5.66
CA GLY A 534 -8.03 -19.13 -6.67
C GLY A 534 -7.59 -19.55 -8.09
N LEU A 535 -6.36 -20.05 -8.25
CA LEU A 535 -5.89 -20.60 -9.53
C LEU A 535 -6.81 -21.71 -10.04
N ARG A 536 -7.30 -22.56 -9.12
CA ARG A 536 -8.22 -23.64 -9.46
C ARG A 536 -9.59 -23.11 -9.90
N ALA A 537 -10.14 -22.10 -9.22
CA ALA A 537 -11.39 -21.43 -9.62
C ALA A 537 -11.29 -20.87 -11.06
N LEU A 538 -10.21 -20.14 -11.35
CA LEU A 538 -9.94 -19.57 -12.67
C LEU A 538 -9.84 -20.67 -13.74
N SER A 539 -9.07 -21.73 -13.49
CA SER A 539 -8.90 -22.85 -14.45
C SER A 539 -10.18 -23.64 -14.76
N VAL A 540 -11.21 -23.57 -13.90
CA VAL A 540 -12.54 -24.15 -14.17
C VAL A 540 -13.40 -23.17 -14.97
N ARG A 541 -13.37 -21.87 -14.62
CA ARG A 541 -14.12 -20.84 -15.35
C ARG A 541 -13.63 -20.67 -16.79
N GLU A 542 -12.32 -20.65 -17.00
CA GLU A 542 -11.67 -20.63 -18.32
C GLU A 542 -12.17 -21.80 -19.20
N ARG A 543 -12.13 -23.04 -18.70
CA ARG A 543 -12.59 -24.22 -19.45
C ARG A 543 -14.09 -24.21 -19.78
N ARG A 544 -14.91 -23.63 -18.90
CA ARG A 544 -16.36 -23.49 -19.15
C ARG A 544 -16.62 -22.47 -20.25
N LEU A 545 -16.00 -21.28 -20.17
CA LEU A 545 -16.07 -20.26 -21.22
C LEU A 545 -15.55 -20.77 -22.58
N THR A 546 -14.49 -21.60 -22.60
CA THR A 546 -14.04 -22.24 -23.86
C THR A 546 -15.06 -23.24 -24.42
N LEU A 547 -15.80 -23.95 -23.57
CA LEU A 547 -16.81 -24.92 -24.02
C LEU A 547 -18.09 -24.21 -24.48
N GLU A 548 -18.53 -23.20 -23.74
CA GLU A 548 -19.69 -22.36 -24.07
C GLU A 548 -19.52 -21.76 -25.47
N ARG A 549 -18.37 -21.12 -25.77
CA ARG A 549 -18.07 -20.60 -27.11
C ARG A 549 -18.00 -21.67 -28.21
N LEU A 550 -17.43 -22.85 -27.92
CA LEU A 550 -17.39 -23.96 -28.89
C LEU A 550 -18.77 -24.54 -29.19
N LEU A 551 -19.75 -24.38 -28.28
CA LEU A 551 -21.15 -24.73 -28.51
C LEU A 551 -21.87 -23.61 -29.28
N GLU A 552 -21.61 -22.34 -28.96
CA GLU A 552 -22.14 -21.17 -29.69
C GLU A 552 -21.67 -21.15 -31.15
N GLN A 553 -20.38 -21.39 -31.42
CA GLN A 553 -19.82 -21.52 -32.77
C GLN A 553 -20.55 -22.61 -33.56
N ARG A 554 -20.69 -23.82 -33.00
CA ARG A 554 -21.41 -24.93 -33.65
C ARG A 554 -22.91 -24.66 -33.85
N ALA A 555 -23.53 -23.90 -32.95
CA ALA A 555 -24.93 -23.49 -33.10
C ALA A 555 -25.09 -22.45 -34.23
N ASN A 556 -24.14 -21.53 -34.38
CA ASN A 556 -24.15 -20.54 -35.46
C ASN A 556 -23.76 -21.17 -36.80
N GLU A 557 -22.81 -22.12 -36.83
CA GLU A 557 -22.49 -22.94 -38.01
C GLU A 557 -23.73 -23.70 -38.52
N ARG A 558 -24.52 -24.31 -37.61
CA ARG A 558 -25.78 -24.98 -37.96
C ARG A 558 -26.82 -24.01 -38.51
N LYS A 559 -27.08 -22.88 -37.84
CA LYS A 559 -27.98 -21.84 -38.35
C LYS A 559 -27.54 -21.32 -39.72
N MET A 560 -26.24 -21.20 -39.97
CA MET A 560 -25.69 -20.77 -41.26
C MET A 560 -25.85 -21.85 -42.35
N ALA A 561 -25.82 -23.14 -41.99
CA ALA A 561 -26.15 -24.24 -42.91
C ALA A 561 -27.66 -24.27 -43.20
N GLU A 562 -28.50 -24.28 -42.15
CA GLU A 562 -29.97 -24.22 -42.24
C GLU A 562 -30.45 -23.00 -43.06
N ALA A 563 -29.83 -21.83 -42.87
CA ALA A 563 -30.12 -20.63 -43.64
C ALA A 563 -29.60 -20.66 -45.09
N ARG A 564 -28.53 -21.42 -45.39
CA ARG A 564 -28.08 -21.66 -46.77
C ARG A 564 -29.00 -22.62 -47.50
N GLU A 565 -29.38 -23.73 -46.87
CA GLU A 565 -30.35 -24.68 -47.42
C GLU A 565 -31.71 -23.99 -47.67
N ALA A 566 -32.14 -23.12 -46.75
CA ALA A 566 -33.31 -22.27 -46.96
C ALA A 566 -33.13 -21.29 -48.14
N ALA A 567 -32.02 -20.54 -48.20
CA ALA A 567 -31.74 -19.59 -49.29
C ALA A 567 -31.64 -20.27 -50.67
N GLU A 568 -31.01 -21.43 -50.77
CA GLU A 568 -30.97 -22.25 -51.98
C GLU A 568 -32.37 -22.73 -52.42
N SER A 569 -33.31 -22.90 -51.47
CA SER A 569 -34.70 -23.27 -51.76
C SER A 569 -35.62 -22.09 -52.13
N THR A 570 -35.28 -20.85 -51.76
CA THR A 570 -36.11 -19.65 -52.01
C THR A 570 -35.55 -18.68 -53.05
N GLY A 571 -34.26 -18.75 -53.35
CA GLY A 571 -33.58 -17.83 -54.28
C GLY A 571 -33.19 -16.48 -53.69
N GLU A 572 -33.35 -16.27 -52.38
CA GLU A 572 -32.85 -15.07 -51.70
C GLU A 572 -31.35 -15.16 -51.39
N GLY A 573 -30.69 -14.00 -51.24
CA GLY A 573 -29.25 -13.94 -51.02
C GLY A 573 -28.82 -14.52 -49.67
N VAL A 574 -27.71 -15.27 -49.66
CA VAL A 574 -27.13 -15.87 -48.43
C VAL A 574 -26.89 -14.78 -47.38
N PRO A 575 -27.38 -14.93 -46.14
CA PRO A 575 -27.20 -13.93 -45.09
C PRO A 575 -25.71 -13.61 -44.82
N PRO A 576 -25.37 -12.34 -44.49
CA PRO A 576 -24.02 -11.99 -44.11
C PRO A 576 -23.59 -12.75 -42.84
N ALA A 577 -22.33 -13.18 -42.80
CA ALA A 577 -21.80 -13.89 -41.66
C ALA A 577 -21.86 -13.03 -40.39
N LEU A 578 -22.38 -13.62 -39.30
CA LEU A 578 -22.38 -13.01 -37.98
C LEU A 578 -20.93 -12.83 -37.50
N ASP A 579 -20.47 -11.58 -37.48
CA ASP A 579 -19.12 -11.22 -37.05
C ASP A 579 -18.96 -11.46 -35.54
N MET A 580 -18.36 -12.60 -35.19
CA MET A 580 -18.19 -13.07 -33.81
C MET A 580 -16.92 -12.43 -33.22
N PRO A 581 -17.02 -11.50 -32.24
CA PRO A 581 -15.86 -10.76 -31.76
C PRO A 581 -14.80 -11.66 -31.10
N GLU A 582 -13.61 -11.74 -31.70
CA GLU A 582 -12.47 -12.54 -31.22
C GLU A 582 -11.81 -11.96 -29.96
N MET A 583 -12.47 -12.11 -28.81
CA MET A 583 -11.87 -11.77 -27.50
C MET A 583 -10.98 -12.91 -26.99
N ASP A 584 -9.65 -12.79 -27.07
CA ASP A 584 -8.72 -13.86 -26.65
C ASP A 584 -8.92 -14.25 -25.16
N LEU A 585 -9.14 -15.54 -24.95
CA LEU A 585 -9.35 -16.15 -23.65
C LEU A 585 -8.04 -16.21 -22.83
N LYS A 586 -6.88 -16.25 -23.48
CA LYS A 586 -5.55 -16.33 -22.84
C LYS A 586 -5.21 -15.07 -22.06
N ASP A 587 -5.64 -13.90 -22.54
CA ASP A 587 -5.36 -12.64 -21.85
C ASP A 587 -6.21 -12.53 -20.58
N ILE A 588 -7.47 -12.97 -20.63
CA ILE A 588 -8.38 -13.01 -19.48
C ILE A 588 -7.86 -13.98 -18.38
N SER A 589 -7.31 -15.14 -18.75
CA SER A 589 -6.74 -16.08 -17.76
C SER A 589 -5.37 -15.62 -17.23
N GLN A 590 -4.53 -14.97 -18.04
CA GLN A 590 -3.30 -14.34 -17.55
C GLN A 590 -3.60 -13.14 -16.62
N GLN A 591 -4.59 -12.30 -16.93
CA GLN A 591 -5.02 -11.16 -16.09
C GLN A 591 -5.41 -11.60 -14.69
N SER A 592 -6.32 -12.57 -14.62
CA SER A 592 -6.90 -13.04 -13.37
C SER A 592 -5.88 -13.76 -12.47
N THR A 593 -4.93 -14.52 -13.06
CA THR A 593 -3.82 -15.12 -12.30
C THR A 593 -2.78 -14.10 -11.81
N SER A 594 -2.63 -12.98 -12.52
CA SER A 594 -1.76 -11.86 -12.11
C SER A 594 -2.32 -11.10 -10.91
N LEU A 595 -3.60 -10.71 -10.97
CA LEU A 595 -4.33 -10.11 -9.84
C LEU A 595 -4.28 -10.97 -8.57
N LEU A 596 -4.53 -12.28 -8.72
CA LEU A 596 -4.49 -13.24 -7.62
C LEU A 596 -3.10 -13.33 -6.96
N ARG A 597 -2.02 -13.12 -7.73
CA ARG A 597 -0.65 -13.09 -7.18
C ARG A 597 -0.38 -11.83 -6.37
N ILE A 598 -0.86 -10.67 -6.81
CA ILE A 598 -0.75 -9.41 -6.06
C ILE A 598 -1.54 -9.51 -4.76
N LEU A 599 -2.79 -9.99 -4.81
CA LEU A 599 -3.64 -10.17 -3.63
C LEU A 599 -3.00 -11.14 -2.62
N ALA A 600 -2.47 -12.28 -3.09
CA ALA A 600 -1.75 -13.22 -2.23
C ALA A 600 -0.47 -12.62 -1.63
N LEU A 601 0.27 -11.79 -2.37
CA LEU A 601 1.46 -11.09 -1.86
C LEU A 601 1.08 -10.06 -0.79
N ALA A 602 0.03 -9.27 -1.01
CA ALA A 602 -0.46 -8.29 -0.04
C ALA A 602 -0.91 -8.97 1.26
N ILE A 603 -1.73 -10.03 1.17
CA ILE A 603 -2.15 -10.82 2.34
C ILE A 603 -0.93 -11.43 3.06
N ALA A 604 0.05 -11.97 2.32
CA ALA A 604 1.28 -12.48 2.91
C ALA A 604 2.03 -11.41 3.72
N VAL A 605 2.30 -10.25 3.12
CA VAL A 605 3.04 -9.14 3.76
C VAL A 605 2.29 -8.59 4.98
N THR A 606 0.99 -8.30 4.85
CA THR A 606 0.18 -7.77 5.97
C THR A 606 0.12 -8.75 7.14
N GLY A 607 -0.07 -10.05 6.88
CA GLY A 607 -0.07 -11.03 7.97
C GLY A 607 1.31 -11.24 8.61
N LEU A 608 2.40 -11.17 7.84
CA LEU A 608 3.76 -11.18 8.39
C LEU A 608 4.03 -9.96 9.28
N TRP A 609 3.56 -8.77 8.88
CA TRP A 609 3.66 -7.56 9.71
C TRP A 609 3.00 -7.75 11.08
N PHE A 610 1.73 -8.21 11.11
CA PHE A 610 1.03 -8.49 12.37
C PHE A 610 1.70 -9.60 13.21
N MET A 611 2.28 -10.63 12.57
CA MET A 611 2.95 -11.75 13.26
C MET A 611 4.34 -11.42 13.82
N TRP A 612 4.93 -10.31 13.40
CA TRP A 612 6.23 -9.84 13.89
C TRP A 612 6.13 -8.64 14.84
N LYS A 613 4.91 -8.18 15.20
CA LYS A 613 4.72 -7.01 16.08
C LYS A 613 5.50 -7.13 17.39
N ASP A 614 5.53 -8.31 18.00
CA ASP A 614 6.20 -8.57 19.30
C ASP A 614 7.74 -8.69 19.17
N VAL A 615 8.29 -8.43 17.98
CA VAL A 615 9.74 -8.41 17.68
C VAL A 615 10.17 -7.03 17.14
N ILE A 616 9.25 -6.23 16.58
CA ILE A 616 9.57 -4.89 16.05
C ILE A 616 10.18 -3.95 17.11
N PRO A 617 9.63 -3.82 18.35
CA PRO A 617 10.25 -2.98 19.39
C PRO A 617 11.68 -3.39 19.76
N ALA A 618 12.04 -4.67 19.61
CA ALA A 618 13.41 -5.11 19.84
C ALA A 618 14.38 -4.58 18.77
N LEU A 619 13.93 -4.39 17.53
CA LEU A 619 14.78 -3.84 16.46
C LEU A 619 15.14 -2.37 16.69
N GLN A 620 14.33 -1.62 17.45
CA GLN A 620 14.60 -0.22 17.82
C GLN A 620 15.87 -0.05 18.68
N LEU A 621 16.47 -1.12 19.20
CA LEU A 621 17.80 -1.00 19.81
C LEU A 621 18.85 -0.53 18.79
N PHE A 622 18.69 -0.88 17.51
CA PHE A 622 19.59 -0.41 16.44
C PHE A 622 19.47 1.10 16.19
N ASP A 623 18.38 1.74 16.61
CA ASP A 623 18.19 3.19 16.53
C ASP A 623 19.11 3.93 17.52
N SER A 624 19.53 3.25 18.60
CA SER A 624 20.56 3.77 19.53
C SER A 624 22.00 3.69 19.00
N VAL A 625 22.22 2.99 17.88
CA VAL A 625 23.54 2.87 17.24
C VAL A 625 23.62 3.87 16.08
N THR A 626 24.08 5.08 16.39
CA THR A 626 24.30 6.13 15.39
C THR A 626 25.49 5.78 14.49
N LEU A 627 25.28 5.80 13.17
CA LEU A 627 26.33 5.49 12.18
C LEU A 627 27.01 6.76 11.65
N TRP A 628 26.22 7.80 11.38
CA TRP A 628 26.69 9.15 11.04
C TRP A 628 25.59 10.17 11.32
N ASN A 629 25.97 11.44 11.52
CA ASN A 629 25.03 12.54 11.70
C ASN A 629 24.93 13.37 10.41
N ILE A 630 23.75 13.92 10.14
CA ILE A 630 23.51 14.83 9.00
C ILE A 630 22.92 16.13 9.53
N SER A 631 23.56 17.25 9.22
CA SER A 631 22.98 18.58 9.44
C SER A 631 21.72 18.76 8.60
N THR A 632 20.57 18.96 9.26
CA THR A 632 19.40 19.57 8.61
C THR A 632 19.75 21.02 8.24
N GLY A 633 19.03 21.63 7.31
CA GLY A 633 19.36 22.97 6.80
C GLY A 633 19.10 24.12 7.80
N SER A 634 18.68 23.81 9.02
CA SER A 634 18.05 24.73 9.97
C SER A 634 18.95 24.99 11.17
N GLY A 635 20.05 25.72 10.96
CA GLY A 635 21.01 26.07 12.01
C GLY A 635 22.18 25.09 12.15
N LYS A 636 23.03 25.30 13.16
CA LYS A 636 24.28 24.53 13.35
C LYS A 636 24.16 23.33 14.29
N GLU A 637 23.03 23.20 15.00
CA GLU A 637 22.91 22.31 16.17
C GLU A 637 21.91 21.16 15.94
N ASP A 638 21.05 21.27 14.92
CA ASP A 638 20.04 20.27 14.56
C ASP A 638 20.65 19.13 13.71
N LEU A 639 21.49 18.32 14.36
CA LEU A 639 22.14 17.16 13.78
C LEU A 639 21.24 15.92 13.91
N MET A 640 20.59 15.53 12.81
CA MET A 640 19.82 14.28 12.77
C MET A 640 20.79 13.09 12.68
N PRO A 641 20.81 12.15 13.65
CA PRO A 641 21.58 10.92 13.54
C PRO A 641 20.89 9.95 12.57
N ILE A 642 21.66 9.30 11.71
CA ILE A 642 21.22 8.15 10.92
C ILE A 642 21.79 6.89 11.57
N THR A 643 20.92 5.91 11.76
CA THR A 643 21.13 4.80 12.69
C THR A 643 21.36 3.48 11.97
N LEU A 644 21.74 2.44 12.72
CA LEU A 644 21.78 1.08 12.21
C LEU A 644 20.37 0.53 11.90
N GLY A 645 19.33 1.06 12.57
CA GLY A 645 17.92 0.79 12.26
C GLY A 645 17.58 1.29 10.86
N ASP A 646 17.87 2.56 10.56
CA ASP A 646 17.66 3.17 9.25
C ASP A 646 18.36 2.39 8.12
N LEU A 647 19.60 1.94 8.35
CA LEU A 647 20.34 1.14 7.37
C LEU A 647 19.64 -0.21 7.07
N LEU A 648 19.09 -0.86 8.08
CA LEU A 648 18.33 -2.11 7.93
C LEU A 648 16.99 -1.88 7.23
N VAL A 649 16.28 -0.78 7.55
CA VAL A 649 15.03 -0.37 6.90
C VAL A 649 15.26 0.00 5.43
N ALA A 650 16.32 0.74 5.12
CA ALA A 650 16.71 1.05 3.75
C ALA A 650 17.05 -0.22 2.96
N LEU A 651 17.75 -1.19 3.57
CA LEU A 651 18.04 -2.48 2.93
C LEU A 651 16.76 -3.31 2.68
N LEU A 652 15.76 -3.24 3.57
CA LEU A 652 14.42 -3.80 3.34
C LEU A 652 13.70 -3.10 2.17
N PHE A 653 13.77 -1.78 2.06
CA PHE A 653 13.21 -1.05 0.91
C PHE A 653 13.92 -1.42 -0.39
N VAL A 654 15.25 -1.58 -0.42
CA VAL A 654 15.99 -2.08 -1.58
C VAL A 654 15.53 -3.50 -1.95
N ALA A 655 15.42 -4.41 -0.98
CA ALA A 655 14.95 -5.78 -1.22
C ALA A 655 13.51 -5.82 -1.76
N GLY A 656 12.61 -5.04 -1.16
CA GLY A 656 11.23 -4.85 -1.62
C GLY A 656 11.17 -4.27 -3.04
N THR A 657 12.00 -3.29 -3.36
CA THR A 657 12.14 -2.68 -4.70
C THR A 657 12.60 -3.70 -5.74
N VAL A 658 13.58 -4.56 -5.41
CA VAL A 658 14.04 -5.63 -6.29
C VAL A 658 12.95 -6.69 -6.52
N VAL A 659 12.10 -6.97 -5.53
CA VAL A 659 10.91 -7.84 -5.71
C VAL A 659 9.85 -7.16 -6.57
N ALA A 660 9.55 -5.87 -6.31
CA ALA A 660 8.57 -5.08 -7.04
C ALA A 660 8.94 -4.93 -8.52
N ALA A 661 10.15 -4.46 -8.83
CA ALA A 661 10.65 -4.26 -10.19
C ALA A 661 10.82 -5.56 -11.01
N ARG A 662 10.76 -6.73 -10.35
CA ARG A 662 10.75 -8.05 -11.01
C ARG A 662 9.35 -8.63 -11.25
N ASN A 663 8.32 -8.14 -10.54
CA ASN A 663 6.98 -8.73 -10.59
C ASN A 663 5.91 -7.76 -11.09
N LEU A 664 5.90 -6.50 -10.62
CA LEU A 664 4.85 -5.53 -10.93
C LEU A 664 4.76 -5.14 -12.42
N PRO A 665 5.87 -4.91 -13.17
CA PRO A 665 5.79 -4.55 -14.58
C PRO A 665 5.05 -5.58 -15.44
N GLY A 666 5.34 -6.88 -15.25
CA GLY A 666 4.65 -7.95 -15.96
C GLY A 666 3.18 -8.10 -15.54
N THR A 667 2.82 -7.78 -14.29
CA THR A 667 1.40 -7.75 -13.90
C THR A 667 0.67 -6.52 -14.44
N LEU A 668 1.34 -5.40 -14.66
CA LEU A 668 0.79 -4.19 -15.29
C LEU A 668 0.49 -4.43 -16.78
N GLU A 669 1.45 -5.06 -17.48
CA GLU A 669 1.32 -5.52 -18.87
C GLU A 669 0.02 -6.27 -19.09
N VAL A 670 -0.15 -7.30 -18.28
CA VAL A 670 -1.29 -8.20 -18.41
C VAL A 670 -2.57 -7.51 -17.90
N MET A 671 -2.56 -6.86 -16.73
CA MET A 671 -3.79 -6.30 -16.12
C MET A 671 -4.41 -5.12 -16.89
N ILE A 672 -3.58 -4.17 -17.33
CA ILE A 672 -4.05 -2.87 -17.87
C ILE A 672 -3.72 -2.73 -19.35
N LEU A 673 -2.48 -3.02 -19.76
CA LEU A 673 -2.02 -2.69 -21.12
C LEU A 673 -2.68 -3.60 -22.17
N SER A 674 -2.96 -4.87 -21.86
CA SER A 674 -3.75 -5.76 -22.74
C SER A 674 -5.22 -5.36 -22.91
N ARG A 675 -5.73 -4.38 -22.13
CA ARG A 675 -7.08 -3.81 -22.29
C ARG A 675 -7.11 -2.57 -23.17
N LEU A 676 -5.95 -2.16 -23.68
CA LEU A 676 -5.79 -1.00 -24.56
C LEU A 676 -5.33 -1.52 -25.93
N ASN A 677 -5.92 -1.02 -27.02
CA ASN A 677 -5.44 -1.30 -28.37
C ASN A 677 -4.15 -0.52 -28.62
N LEU A 678 -3.02 -1.09 -28.19
CA LEU A 678 -1.68 -0.51 -28.27
C LEU A 678 -0.98 -0.93 -29.57
N GLU A 679 -0.29 0.00 -30.25
CA GLU A 679 0.58 -0.33 -31.38
C GLU A 679 1.70 -1.31 -30.93
N PRO A 680 2.12 -2.27 -31.78
CA PRO A 680 3.15 -3.26 -31.44
C PRO A 680 4.41 -2.65 -30.82
N GLY A 681 4.83 -3.19 -29.67
CA GLY A 681 5.97 -2.70 -28.89
C GLY A 681 5.64 -1.63 -27.83
N SER A 682 4.50 -0.94 -27.94
CA SER A 682 4.11 0.10 -26.96
C SER A 682 3.89 -0.46 -25.55
N GLY A 683 3.31 -1.66 -25.43
CA GLY A 683 3.18 -2.35 -24.14
C GLY A 683 4.53 -2.59 -23.46
N TYR A 684 5.52 -3.07 -24.22
CA TYR A 684 6.89 -3.30 -23.73
C TYR A 684 7.60 -1.99 -23.30
N ALA A 685 7.36 -0.90 -24.03
CA ALA A 685 7.89 0.42 -23.64
C ALA A 685 7.31 0.89 -22.30
N ILE A 686 5.99 0.77 -22.11
CA ILE A 686 5.31 1.17 -20.86
C ILE A 686 5.75 0.30 -19.68
N THR A 687 5.89 -1.02 -19.85
CA THR A 687 6.34 -1.91 -18.75
C THR A 687 7.80 -1.65 -18.38
N THR A 688 8.65 -1.37 -19.37
CA THR A 688 10.05 -0.97 -19.15
C THR A 688 10.14 0.38 -18.43
N LEU A 689 9.31 1.35 -18.80
CA LEU A 689 9.23 2.65 -18.12
C LEU A 689 8.72 2.50 -16.68
N ALA A 690 7.65 1.73 -16.45
CA ALA A 690 7.12 1.44 -15.12
C ALA A 690 8.16 0.75 -14.23
N LYS A 691 8.98 -0.14 -14.78
CA LYS A 691 10.12 -0.76 -14.08
C LYS A 691 11.15 0.29 -13.65
N TYR A 692 11.50 1.26 -14.51
CA TYR A 692 12.40 2.35 -14.14
C TYR A 692 11.81 3.25 -13.07
N VAL A 693 10.51 3.58 -13.15
CA VAL A 693 9.81 4.36 -12.11
C VAL A 693 9.82 3.63 -10.76
N ILE A 694 9.54 2.32 -10.73
CA ILE A 694 9.61 1.52 -9.48
C ILE A 694 11.03 1.52 -8.90
N VAL A 695 12.06 1.36 -9.72
CA VAL A 695 13.46 1.39 -9.27
C VAL A 695 13.86 2.79 -8.77
N PHE A 696 13.44 3.85 -9.46
CA PHE A 696 13.70 5.24 -9.07
C PHE A 696 13.04 5.61 -7.75
N LEU A 697 11.74 5.30 -7.59
CA LEU A 697 11.00 5.55 -6.34
C LEU A 697 11.59 4.73 -5.18
N GLY A 698 11.84 3.44 -5.41
CA GLY A 698 12.40 2.55 -4.40
C GLY A 698 13.81 2.94 -3.95
N ALA A 699 14.66 3.36 -4.90
CA ALA A 699 15.97 3.96 -4.59
C ALA A 699 15.79 5.28 -3.81
N SER A 700 14.91 6.18 -4.25
CA SER A 700 14.66 7.47 -3.59
C SER A 700 14.20 7.31 -2.14
N ILE A 701 13.27 6.38 -1.88
CA ILE A 701 12.82 6.03 -0.52
C ILE A 701 13.98 5.47 0.31
N SER A 702 14.76 4.53 -0.25
CA SER A 702 15.91 3.94 0.45
C SER A 702 16.98 4.98 0.80
N LEU A 703 17.24 5.94 -0.10
CA LEU A 703 18.19 7.04 0.11
C LEU A 703 17.65 8.05 1.13
N ALA A 704 16.35 8.34 1.13
CA ALA A 704 15.70 9.22 2.09
C ALA A 704 15.73 8.66 3.52
N VAL A 705 15.56 7.35 3.70
CA VAL A 705 15.75 6.67 5.00
C VAL A 705 17.21 6.78 5.47
N LEU A 706 18.18 6.71 4.55
CA LEU A 706 19.59 6.99 4.85
C LEU A 706 19.91 8.49 5.03
N GLY A 707 18.88 9.34 5.17
CA GLY A 707 19.00 10.77 5.44
C GLY A 707 19.53 11.62 4.29
N LEU A 708 19.59 11.09 3.05
CA LEU A 708 19.95 11.90 1.89
C LEU A 708 18.84 12.91 1.58
N GLN A 709 19.00 14.09 2.17
CA GLN A 709 18.08 15.21 2.07
C GLN A 709 17.76 15.55 0.62
N TRP A 710 16.47 15.69 0.33
CA TRP A 710 15.97 16.06 -1.00
C TRP A 710 16.64 17.34 -1.54
N SER A 711 16.89 18.33 -0.69
CA SER A 711 17.63 19.56 -1.03
C SER A 711 19.04 19.32 -1.57
N LYS A 712 19.76 18.29 -1.07
CA LYS A 712 21.10 17.91 -1.56
C LYS A 712 21.06 17.14 -2.88
N LEU A 713 19.89 16.62 -3.27
CA LEU A 713 19.65 15.96 -4.57
C LEU A 713 18.96 16.88 -5.59
N GLN A 714 18.31 17.96 -5.16
CA GLN A 714 17.58 18.91 -6.02
C GLN A 714 18.42 19.44 -7.18
N TRP A 715 19.69 19.81 -6.97
CA TRP A 715 20.54 20.31 -8.05
C TRP A 715 20.86 19.23 -9.10
N LEU A 716 21.03 17.97 -8.67
CA LEU A 716 21.29 16.83 -9.55
C LEU A 716 20.04 16.43 -10.33
N VAL A 717 18.88 16.41 -9.67
CA VAL A 717 17.58 16.16 -10.29
C VAL A 717 17.20 17.29 -11.24
N ALA A 718 17.52 18.55 -10.91
CA ALA A 718 17.33 19.70 -11.79
C ALA A 718 18.25 19.64 -13.01
N ALA A 719 19.55 19.37 -12.83
CA ALA A 719 20.50 19.24 -13.95
C ALA A 719 20.12 18.10 -14.89
N LEU A 720 19.74 16.93 -14.34
CA LEU A 720 19.27 15.78 -15.12
C LEU A 720 17.91 16.05 -15.78
N GLY A 721 17.00 16.76 -15.10
CA GLY A 721 15.71 17.18 -15.64
C GLY A 721 15.83 18.21 -16.77
N VAL A 722 16.76 19.15 -16.66
CA VAL A 722 17.11 20.12 -17.73
C VAL A 722 17.76 19.39 -18.91
N GLY A 723 18.72 18.50 -18.68
CA GLY A 723 19.33 17.69 -19.74
C GLY A 723 18.33 16.78 -20.46
N LEU A 724 17.41 16.15 -19.71
CA LEU A 724 16.30 15.38 -20.26
C LEU A 724 15.30 16.28 -21.01
N GLY A 725 15.03 17.49 -20.51
CA GLY A 725 14.18 18.49 -21.16
C GLY A 725 14.72 18.91 -22.53
N PHE A 726 16.02 19.23 -22.62
CA PHE A 726 16.70 19.48 -23.91
C PHE A 726 16.66 18.24 -24.83
N GLY A 727 16.93 17.04 -24.29
CA GLY A 727 16.86 15.80 -25.07
C GLY A 727 15.45 15.45 -25.58
N LEU A 728 14.40 15.88 -24.88
CA LEU A 728 12.99 15.69 -25.25
C LEU A 728 12.42 16.87 -26.05
N GLN A 729 13.14 17.99 -26.18
CA GLN A 729 12.64 19.26 -26.72
C GLN A 729 11.99 19.11 -28.10
N GLU A 730 12.65 18.43 -29.04
CA GLU A 730 12.08 18.20 -30.38
C GLU A 730 10.87 17.26 -30.38
N ILE A 731 10.81 16.31 -29.43
CA ILE A 731 9.66 15.41 -29.29
C ILE A 731 8.46 16.18 -28.74
N VAL A 732 8.66 17.07 -27.77
CA VAL A 732 7.62 17.98 -27.24
C VAL A 732 7.19 19.00 -28.29
N ALA A 733 8.12 19.63 -29.01
CA ALA A 733 7.81 20.61 -30.05
C ALA A 733 6.92 20.00 -31.16
N ASN A 734 7.26 18.81 -31.65
CA ASN A 734 6.45 18.10 -32.64
C ASN A 734 5.09 17.62 -32.08
N PHE A 735 5.02 17.26 -30.80
CA PHE A 735 3.76 16.93 -30.12
C PHE A 735 2.83 18.14 -30.01
N VAL A 736 3.34 19.27 -29.52
CA VAL A 736 2.58 20.52 -29.38
C VAL A 736 2.14 21.05 -30.74
N SER A 737 3.03 21.03 -31.74
CA SER A 737 2.68 21.39 -33.12
C SER A 737 1.61 20.46 -33.70
N GLY A 738 1.66 19.16 -33.39
CA GLY A 738 0.60 18.22 -33.76
C GLY A 738 -0.77 18.55 -33.15
N ILE A 739 -0.79 19.05 -31.91
CA ILE A 739 -2.02 19.54 -31.27
C ILE A 739 -2.52 20.83 -31.97
N ILE A 740 -1.62 21.79 -32.22
CA ILE A 740 -1.94 23.05 -32.93
C ILE A 740 -2.58 22.76 -34.29
N LEU A 741 -1.98 21.89 -35.10
CA LEU A 741 -2.51 21.50 -36.42
C LEU A 741 -3.93 20.87 -36.34
N LEU A 742 -4.24 20.12 -35.29
CA LEU A 742 -5.56 19.48 -35.11
C LEU A 742 -6.65 20.46 -34.62
N PHE A 743 -6.27 21.48 -33.84
CA PHE A 743 -7.19 22.49 -33.30
C PHE A 743 -7.41 23.66 -34.28
N GLU A 744 -6.34 24.28 -34.77
CA GLU A 744 -6.40 25.46 -35.66
C GLU A 744 -6.68 25.09 -37.12
N ARG A 745 -6.30 23.87 -37.54
CA ARG A 745 -6.55 23.29 -38.87
C ARG A 745 -6.12 24.16 -40.06
N PRO A 746 -4.87 24.69 -40.08
CA PRO A 746 -4.31 25.35 -41.27
C PRO A 746 -4.09 24.38 -42.44
N ILE A 747 -4.07 23.07 -42.15
CA ILE A 747 -4.13 21.96 -43.10
C ILE A 747 -5.13 20.92 -42.60
N ARG A 748 -5.73 20.19 -43.53
CA ARG A 748 -6.69 19.10 -43.30
C ARG A 748 -6.26 17.87 -44.07
N VAL A 749 -6.70 16.69 -43.65
CA VAL A 749 -6.53 15.46 -44.45
C VAL A 749 -7.36 15.61 -45.73
N GLY A 750 -6.71 15.48 -46.88
CA GLY A 750 -7.27 15.78 -48.20
C GLY A 750 -6.81 17.11 -48.81
N ASP A 751 -6.24 18.04 -48.03
CA ASP A 751 -5.70 19.30 -48.58
C ASP A 751 -4.44 19.02 -49.41
N THR A 752 -4.24 19.79 -50.49
CA THR A 752 -2.98 19.77 -51.24
C THR A 752 -2.12 20.97 -50.86
N VAL A 753 -0.89 20.69 -50.42
CA VAL A 753 -0.03 21.68 -49.75
C VAL A 753 1.40 21.63 -50.30
N THR A 754 2.11 22.75 -50.20
CA THR A 754 3.54 22.87 -50.47
C THR A 754 4.27 23.38 -49.23
N ILE A 755 5.29 22.64 -48.77
CA ILE A 755 6.15 23.00 -47.64
C ILE A 755 7.59 22.54 -47.92
N ASP A 756 8.58 23.38 -47.61
CA ASP A 756 10.02 23.11 -47.87
C ASP A 756 10.31 22.65 -49.33
N GLY A 757 9.55 23.18 -50.30
CA GLY A 757 9.61 22.79 -51.71
C GLY A 757 8.93 21.46 -52.08
N ILE A 758 8.43 20.71 -51.10
CA ILE A 758 7.69 19.45 -51.29
C ILE A 758 6.21 19.78 -51.46
N THR A 759 5.63 19.42 -52.61
CA THR A 759 4.18 19.49 -52.86
C THR A 759 3.55 18.11 -52.73
N GLY A 760 2.37 18.02 -52.11
CA GLY A 760 1.59 16.79 -52.04
C GLY A 760 0.29 16.91 -51.24
N THR A 761 -0.56 15.89 -51.34
CA THR A 761 -1.84 15.84 -50.62
C THR A 761 -1.66 15.24 -49.23
N VAL A 762 -2.22 15.87 -48.19
CA VAL A 762 -2.14 15.42 -46.79
C VAL A 762 -2.94 14.12 -46.61
N THR A 763 -2.27 12.99 -46.35
CA THR A 763 -2.95 11.69 -46.19
C THR A 763 -3.31 11.39 -44.73
N ARG A 764 -2.43 11.71 -43.78
CA ARG A 764 -2.63 11.45 -42.34
C ARG A 764 -1.84 12.44 -41.48
N ILE A 765 -2.50 13.06 -40.51
CA ILE A 765 -1.85 13.82 -39.44
C ILE A 765 -1.67 12.86 -38.24
N ARG A 766 -0.42 12.56 -37.85
CA ARG A 766 -0.11 11.80 -36.61
C ARG A 766 0.46 12.76 -35.56
N ILE A 767 0.58 12.29 -34.31
CA ILE A 767 0.95 13.12 -33.15
C ILE A 767 2.35 13.78 -33.21
N ARG A 768 3.27 13.30 -34.07
CA ARG A 768 4.63 13.85 -34.21
C ARG A 768 4.98 14.29 -35.64
N ALA A 769 4.28 13.76 -36.64
CA ALA A 769 4.57 14.00 -38.04
C ALA A 769 3.29 13.84 -38.87
N THR A 770 3.25 14.55 -40.00
CA THR A 770 2.17 14.50 -40.98
C THR A 770 2.70 13.88 -42.26
N THR A 771 1.91 12.98 -42.85
CA THR A 771 2.25 12.29 -44.09
C THR A 771 1.62 13.02 -45.27
N LEU A 772 2.45 13.49 -46.20
CA LEU A 772 2.03 13.95 -47.52
C LEU A 772 2.17 12.80 -48.53
N MET A 773 1.36 12.80 -49.59
CA MET A 773 1.56 11.96 -50.76
C MET A 773 1.82 12.85 -51.99
N ASP A 774 3.02 12.69 -52.55
CA ASP A 774 3.45 13.30 -53.81
C ASP A 774 2.73 12.65 -55.01
N TRP A 775 2.75 13.29 -56.18
CA TRP A 775 2.12 12.81 -57.42
C TRP A 775 2.66 11.43 -57.85
N ASP A 776 3.93 11.16 -57.57
CA ASP A 776 4.60 9.85 -57.72
C ASP A 776 4.11 8.77 -56.72
N ARG A 777 3.08 9.07 -55.91
CA ARG A 777 2.55 8.23 -54.81
C ARG A 777 3.55 7.91 -53.71
N LYS A 778 4.57 8.76 -53.51
CA LYS A 778 5.53 8.66 -52.41
C LYS A 778 4.92 9.22 -51.13
N GLU A 779 4.79 8.41 -50.08
CA GLU A 779 4.48 8.91 -48.74
C GLU A 779 5.71 9.61 -48.14
N GLN A 780 5.65 10.94 -47.97
CA GLN A 780 6.68 11.75 -47.32
C GLN A 780 6.25 12.09 -45.89
N ILE A 781 7.08 11.76 -44.89
CA ILE A 781 6.76 11.93 -43.46
C ILE A 781 7.48 13.18 -42.93
N ILE A 782 6.75 14.28 -42.80
CA ILE A 782 7.28 15.59 -42.42
C ILE A 782 6.98 15.86 -40.92
N PRO A 783 7.96 16.29 -40.11
CA PRO A 783 7.72 16.61 -38.69
C PRO A 783 6.65 17.69 -38.51
N ASN A 784 5.76 17.54 -37.52
CA ASN A 784 4.67 18.49 -37.28
C ASN A 784 5.16 19.91 -36.96
N LYS A 785 6.34 20.03 -36.34
CA LYS A 785 7.00 21.32 -36.06
C LYS A 785 7.19 22.14 -37.34
N THR A 786 7.57 21.49 -38.43
CA THR A 786 7.84 22.12 -39.73
C THR A 786 6.62 22.93 -40.20
N PHE A 787 5.42 22.36 -40.17
CA PHE A 787 4.16 23.01 -40.56
C PHE A 787 3.70 24.17 -39.64
N VAL A 788 4.37 24.39 -38.52
CA VAL A 788 4.08 25.48 -37.56
C VAL A 788 5.22 26.51 -37.50
N THR A 789 6.41 26.19 -38.04
CA THR A 789 7.61 27.06 -37.98
C THR A 789 8.20 27.45 -39.34
N GLN A 790 7.70 26.91 -40.45
CA GLN A 790 8.10 27.28 -41.82
C GLN A 790 6.90 27.81 -42.61
N ASP A 791 7.19 28.58 -43.65
CA ASP A 791 6.18 29.03 -44.61
C ASP A 791 5.55 27.83 -45.35
N LEU A 792 4.22 27.87 -45.45
CA LEU A 792 3.36 26.80 -45.96
C LEU A 792 2.36 27.41 -46.95
N THR A 793 2.27 26.84 -48.15
CA THR A 793 1.18 27.14 -49.09
C THR A 793 0.16 26.02 -49.03
N ASN A 794 -1.09 26.32 -48.66
CA ASN A 794 -2.21 25.40 -48.79
C ASN A 794 -3.06 25.84 -50.00
N TRP A 795 -3.12 25.00 -51.03
CA TRP A 795 -3.76 25.31 -52.32
C TRP A 795 -5.27 25.13 -52.30
N THR A 796 -5.83 24.50 -51.26
CA THR A 796 -7.25 24.07 -51.22
C THR A 796 -7.98 24.47 -49.93
N LEU A 797 -7.40 25.35 -49.10
CA LEU A 797 -7.89 25.67 -47.75
C LEU A 797 -9.29 26.30 -47.70
N SER A 798 -9.56 27.19 -48.65
CA SER A 798 -10.77 28.03 -48.71
C SER A 798 -11.61 27.75 -49.95
N ASP A 799 -10.95 27.44 -51.07
CA ASP A 799 -11.51 27.16 -52.39
C ASP A 799 -10.52 26.21 -53.10
N PRO A 800 -10.95 25.10 -53.73
CA PRO A 800 -10.06 24.29 -54.56
C PRO A 800 -9.75 24.92 -55.93
N ILE A 801 -10.50 25.95 -56.36
CA ILE A 801 -10.34 26.56 -57.69
C ILE A 801 -8.96 27.21 -57.83
N THR A 802 -8.13 26.66 -58.71
CA THR A 802 -6.74 27.07 -58.91
C THR A 802 -6.56 27.82 -60.23
N ARG A 803 -5.84 28.95 -60.22
CA ARG A 803 -5.55 29.72 -61.43
C ARG A 803 -4.38 29.14 -62.23
N VAL A 804 -4.64 28.75 -63.47
CA VAL A 804 -3.65 28.35 -64.48
C VAL A 804 -3.24 29.57 -65.31
N ILE A 805 -1.95 29.68 -65.64
CA ILE A 805 -1.41 30.76 -66.47
C ILE A 805 -0.73 30.15 -67.69
N ILE A 806 -1.29 30.39 -68.88
CA ILE A 806 -0.73 29.97 -70.18
C ILE A 806 -0.20 31.22 -70.90
N ARG A 807 0.98 31.12 -71.50
CA ARG A 807 1.61 32.24 -72.21
C ARG A 807 1.76 31.93 -73.69
N VAL A 808 1.25 32.83 -74.52
CA VAL A 808 1.16 32.70 -75.98
C VAL A 808 1.88 33.88 -76.62
N ARG A 809 2.55 33.66 -77.74
CA ARG A 809 3.35 34.70 -78.42
C ARG A 809 3.06 34.66 -79.91
N VAL A 810 2.73 35.82 -80.48
CA VAL A 810 2.33 35.97 -81.89
C VAL A 810 3.17 37.05 -82.59
N ALA A 811 3.23 37.00 -83.92
CA ALA A 811 4.11 37.86 -84.70
C ALA A 811 3.68 39.34 -84.66
N TYR A 812 4.66 40.24 -84.72
CA TYR A 812 4.39 41.66 -84.94
C TYR A 812 3.66 41.87 -86.27
N GLY A 813 2.55 42.62 -86.23
CA GLY A 813 1.60 42.75 -87.35
C GLY A 813 0.32 41.93 -87.18
N SER A 814 0.25 41.04 -86.18
CA SER A 814 -1.00 40.36 -85.79
C SER A 814 -2.00 41.35 -85.21
N ASP A 815 -3.28 41.15 -85.49
CA ASP A 815 -4.39 41.95 -84.95
C ASP A 815 -4.65 41.58 -83.48
N VAL A 816 -4.35 42.50 -82.57
CA VAL A 816 -4.32 42.24 -81.12
C VAL A 816 -5.70 41.92 -80.56
N ASP A 817 -6.76 42.57 -81.06
CA ASP A 817 -8.13 42.30 -80.62
C ASP A 817 -8.60 40.93 -81.13
N LYS A 818 -8.37 40.61 -82.41
CA LYS A 818 -8.72 39.28 -82.95
C LYS A 818 -7.96 38.15 -82.24
N VAL A 819 -6.67 38.34 -81.93
CA VAL A 819 -5.89 37.33 -81.20
C VAL A 819 -6.39 37.18 -79.76
N ARG A 820 -6.75 38.27 -79.06
CA ARG A 820 -7.38 38.16 -77.74
C ARG A 820 -8.66 37.33 -77.81
N ASP A 821 -9.54 37.64 -78.75
CA ASP A 821 -10.88 37.06 -78.81
C ASP A 821 -10.83 35.57 -79.22
N GLU A 822 -9.97 35.21 -80.18
CA GLU A 822 -9.71 33.81 -80.55
C GLU A 822 -9.16 33.00 -79.36
N LEU A 823 -8.14 33.53 -78.66
CA LEU A 823 -7.57 32.88 -77.48
C LEU A 823 -8.57 32.80 -76.32
N TYR A 824 -9.48 33.76 -76.19
CA TYR A 824 -10.55 33.75 -75.19
C TYR A 824 -11.57 32.65 -75.49
N HIS A 825 -12.08 32.57 -76.73
CA HIS A 825 -13.01 31.50 -77.14
C HIS A 825 -12.39 30.11 -76.96
N VAL A 826 -11.16 29.88 -77.43
CA VAL A 826 -10.43 28.61 -77.26
C VAL A 826 -10.21 28.23 -75.79
N THR A 827 -10.17 29.20 -74.88
CA THR A 827 -10.06 28.96 -73.43
C THR A 827 -11.42 28.70 -72.79
N LEU A 828 -12.47 29.41 -73.22
CA LEU A 828 -13.83 29.27 -72.70
C LEU A 828 -14.48 27.93 -73.13
N ASP A 829 -14.18 27.47 -74.34
CA ASP A 829 -14.73 26.23 -74.91
C ASP A 829 -14.07 24.93 -74.35
N ASN A 830 -13.13 25.03 -73.40
CA ASN A 830 -12.49 23.86 -72.78
C ASN A 830 -13.23 23.41 -71.50
N GLU A 831 -13.66 22.15 -71.48
CA GLU A 831 -14.47 21.52 -70.41
C GLU A 831 -13.86 21.56 -68.98
N ARG A 832 -12.53 21.75 -68.84
CA ARG A 832 -11.86 21.85 -67.52
C ARG A 832 -11.80 23.27 -66.97
N VAL A 833 -12.06 24.29 -67.79
CA VAL A 833 -12.06 25.68 -67.37
C VAL A 833 -13.36 25.98 -66.61
N VAL A 834 -13.24 26.66 -65.47
CA VAL A 834 -14.41 27.06 -64.67
C VAL A 834 -14.98 28.38 -65.21
N GLU A 835 -16.31 28.46 -65.34
CA GLU A 835 -17.03 29.65 -65.81
C GLU A 835 -16.98 30.82 -64.80
N ASP A 836 -16.83 30.52 -63.50
CA ASP A 836 -16.67 31.48 -62.41
C ASP A 836 -15.56 31.00 -61.45
N PRO A 837 -14.42 31.71 -61.32
CA PRO A 837 -14.07 32.94 -62.01
C PRO A 837 -13.78 32.70 -63.50
N ALA A 838 -14.39 33.49 -64.38
CA ALA A 838 -14.24 33.38 -65.83
C ALA A 838 -12.77 33.51 -66.28
N PRO A 839 -12.36 32.83 -67.37
CA PRO A 839 -11.03 33.00 -67.94
C PRO A 839 -10.84 34.42 -68.47
N ALA A 840 -9.60 34.89 -68.51
CA ALA A 840 -9.27 36.23 -69.02
C ALA A 840 -7.96 36.21 -69.83
N VAL A 841 -7.96 36.89 -70.98
CA VAL A 841 -6.82 36.98 -71.89
C VAL A 841 -6.33 38.42 -71.96
N PHE A 842 -5.05 38.62 -71.67
CA PHE A 842 -4.40 39.94 -71.68
C PHE A 842 -3.22 39.95 -72.64
N CYS A 843 -3.11 40.98 -73.49
CA CYS A 843 -1.83 41.35 -74.06
C CYS A 843 -0.98 41.95 -72.92
N VAL A 844 0.10 41.27 -72.52
CA VAL A 844 0.92 41.64 -71.35
C VAL A 844 2.22 42.33 -71.71
N GLY A 845 2.65 42.29 -72.97
CA GLY A 845 3.85 42.98 -73.41
C GLY A 845 4.11 42.92 -74.90
N LEU A 846 5.08 43.72 -75.33
CA LEU A 846 5.70 43.71 -76.64
C LEU A 846 7.16 43.28 -76.44
N GLY A 847 7.47 42.01 -76.77
CA GLY A 847 8.77 41.38 -76.55
C GLY A 847 9.70 41.50 -77.76
N ASP A 848 10.92 40.99 -77.64
CA ASP A 848 12.00 41.16 -78.64
C ASP A 848 11.66 40.69 -80.07
N SER A 849 10.64 39.86 -80.25
CA SER A 849 10.19 39.36 -81.58
C SER A 849 8.70 39.03 -81.64
N SER A 850 7.92 39.35 -80.60
CA SER A 850 6.54 38.91 -80.45
C SER A 850 5.67 39.91 -79.69
N ILE A 851 4.36 39.84 -79.95
CA ILE A 851 3.32 40.34 -79.06
C ILE A 851 3.01 39.21 -78.07
N ASP A 852 3.13 39.49 -76.78
CA ASP A 852 3.07 38.49 -75.70
C ASP A 852 1.72 38.56 -74.99
N PHE A 853 1.00 37.44 -75.01
CA PHE A 853 -0.31 37.25 -74.39
C PHE A 853 -0.23 36.33 -73.16
N GLU A 854 -0.98 36.67 -72.12
CA GLU A 854 -1.17 35.84 -70.93
C GLU A 854 -2.65 35.48 -70.78
N ILE A 855 -2.94 34.20 -70.88
CA ILE A 855 -4.24 33.60 -70.62
C ILE A 855 -4.26 33.16 -69.16
N ARG A 856 -5.26 33.61 -68.42
CA ARG A 856 -5.53 33.24 -67.02
C ARG A 856 -6.82 32.45 -66.98
N ALA A 857 -6.71 31.13 -66.86
CA ALA A 857 -7.83 30.21 -66.72
C ALA A 857 -7.92 29.71 -65.27
N PHE A 858 -9.01 29.07 -64.90
CA PHE A 858 -9.20 28.48 -63.57
C PHE A 858 -9.65 27.02 -63.72
N VAL A 859 -9.11 26.11 -62.88
CA VAL A 859 -9.45 24.68 -62.84
C VAL A 859 -10.05 24.29 -61.50
N ARG A 860 -10.87 23.23 -61.47
CA ARG A 860 -11.53 22.73 -60.24
C ARG A 860 -10.62 21.96 -59.28
N ASP A 861 -9.51 21.42 -59.78
CA ASP A 861 -8.51 20.66 -59.03
C ASP A 861 -7.11 21.00 -59.57
N LEU A 862 -6.11 21.04 -58.70
CA LEU A 862 -4.70 21.22 -59.08
C LEU A 862 -4.21 20.08 -60.01
N MET A 863 -4.78 18.87 -59.92
CA MET A 863 -4.56 17.77 -60.85
C MET A 863 -4.85 18.14 -62.31
N ASP A 864 -5.88 18.96 -62.57
CA ASP A 864 -6.29 19.35 -63.92
C ASP A 864 -5.35 20.37 -64.57
N PHE A 865 -4.37 20.93 -63.83
CA PHE A 865 -3.40 21.89 -64.34
C PHE A 865 -2.63 21.35 -65.57
N MET A 866 -2.12 20.12 -65.49
CA MET A 866 -1.32 19.53 -66.57
C MET A 866 -2.18 19.08 -67.78
N PRO A 867 -3.33 18.39 -67.59
CA PRO A 867 -4.31 18.16 -68.65
C PRO A 867 -4.77 19.43 -69.36
N LEU A 868 -5.26 20.44 -68.61
CA LEU A 868 -5.71 21.71 -69.20
C LEU A 868 -4.57 22.40 -69.97
N SER A 869 -3.36 22.44 -69.40
CA SER A 869 -2.21 23.05 -70.07
C SER A 869 -1.92 22.36 -71.41
N HIS A 870 -1.95 21.02 -71.48
CA HIS A 870 -1.78 20.30 -72.73
C HIS A 870 -2.90 20.58 -73.73
N GLU A 871 -4.16 20.56 -73.28
CA GLU A 871 -5.35 20.78 -74.10
C GLU A 871 -5.37 22.21 -74.68
N LEU A 872 -5.15 23.23 -73.85
CA LEU A 872 -5.09 24.64 -74.27
C LEU A 872 -3.93 24.87 -75.26
N HIS A 873 -2.69 24.48 -74.96
CA HIS A 873 -1.58 24.67 -75.91
C HIS A 873 -1.86 24.00 -77.27
N SER A 874 -2.50 22.83 -77.26
CA SER A 874 -2.87 22.09 -78.48
C SER A 874 -3.97 22.78 -79.29
N SER A 875 -5.01 23.29 -78.64
CA SER A 875 -6.12 23.99 -79.30
C SER A 875 -5.72 25.41 -79.74
N ILE A 876 -4.94 26.15 -78.94
CA ILE A 876 -4.38 27.46 -79.29
C ILE A 876 -3.52 27.37 -80.55
N THR A 877 -2.63 26.37 -80.63
CA THR A 877 -1.77 26.17 -81.80
C THR A 877 -2.57 25.83 -83.07
N ARG A 878 -3.75 25.20 -82.92
CA ARG A 878 -4.67 24.93 -84.03
C ARG A 878 -5.41 26.19 -84.48
N ALA A 879 -6.03 26.89 -83.52
CA ALA A 879 -6.83 28.08 -83.74
C ALA A 879 -6.03 29.23 -84.37
N LEU A 880 -4.85 29.57 -83.81
CA LEU A 880 -4.00 30.62 -84.37
C LEU A 880 -3.61 30.33 -85.82
N ARG A 881 -3.28 29.07 -86.14
CA ARG A 881 -2.96 28.63 -87.51
C ARG A 881 -4.16 28.76 -88.46
N GLU A 882 -5.37 28.44 -87.99
CA GLU A 882 -6.61 28.52 -88.78
C GLU A 882 -7.10 29.98 -88.94
N ALA A 883 -6.83 30.85 -87.98
CA ALA A 883 -6.99 32.30 -88.06
C ALA A 883 -5.88 33.01 -88.89
N GLY A 884 -4.86 32.30 -89.36
CA GLY A 884 -3.74 32.85 -90.14
C GLY A 884 -2.73 33.66 -89.32
N VAL A 885 -2.70 33.50 -87.99
CA VAL A 885 -1.81 34.20 -87.07
C VAL A 885 -0.49 33.44 -86.92
N GLU A 886 0.62 34.09 -87.26
CA GLU A 886 1.95 33.50 -87.15
C GLU A 886 2.45 33.48 -85.69
N ILE A 887 2.96 32.32 -85.25
CA ILE A 887 3.76 32.18 -84.02
C ILE A 887 5.23 32.40 -84.44
N PRO A 888 5.89 33.48 -83.99
CA PRO A 888 7.13 33.93 -84.59
C PRO A 888 8.34 33.13 -84.09
N PHE A 889 9.25 32.82 -85.01
CA PHE A 889 10.63 32.53 -84.65
C PHE A 889 11.33 33.83 -84.19
N PRO A 890 12.44 33.76 -83.43
CA PRO A 890 13.22 34.94 -83.06
C PRO A 890 13.64 35.74 -84.31
N GLN A 891 13.16 36.98 -84.40
CA GLN A 891 13.39 37.88 -85.53
C GLN A 891 14.70 38.64 -85.35
N ARG A 892 15.35 39.02 -86.45
CA ARG A 892 16.58 39.83 -86.39
C ARG A 892 16.84 40.61 -87.68
N ASP A 893 16.74 41.94 -87.61
CA ASP A 893 17.13 42.82 -88.69
C ASP A 893 18.65 42.76 -88.94
N ILE A 894 19.04 42.62 -90.21
CA ILE A 894 20.44 42.51 -90.63
C ILE A 894 20.79 43.67 -91.58
N HIS A 895 21.34 44.74 -91.01
CA HIS A 895 21.84 45.90 -91.78
C HIS A 895 23.16 45.57 -92.49
N ILE A 896 23.09 44.94 -93.66
CA ILE A 896 24.25 44.67 -94.52
C ILE A 896 24.80 46.01 -95.06
N ARG A 897 26.02 46.38 -94.64
CA ARG A 897 26.74 47.55 -95.16
C ARG A 897 27.83 47.11 -96.14
N THR A 898 27.64 47.42 -97.43
CA THR A 898 28.66 47.19 -98.45
C THR A 898 29.86 48.10 -98.22
N ALA A 899 31.06 47.53 -98.07
CA ALA A 899 32.30 48.31 -98.00
C ALA A 899 32.64 48.94 -99.36
N ALA A 900 33.34 50.07 -99.34
CA ALA A 900 33.78 50.76 -100.56
C ALA A 900 34.69 49.87 -101.44
N PRO A 901 34.65 50.01 -102.77
CA PRO A 901 35.40 49.14 -103.68
C PRO A 901 36.91 49.24 -103.45
N VAL A 902 37.54 48.09 -103.23
CA VAL A 902 38.99 47.97 -103.03
C VAL A 902 39.70 48.25 -104.36
N PRO A 903 40.67 49.20 -104.43
CA PRO A 903 41.44 49.44 -105.63
C PRO A 903 42.34 48.25 -105.97
N PRO A 904 42.60 47.96 -107.25
CA PRO A 904 43.39 46.78 -107.65
C PRO A 904 44.84 46.90 -107.17
N MET A 905 45.28 45.93 -106.37
CA MET A 905 46.69 45.80 -106.01
C MET A 905 47.46 45.21 -107.19
N ASN A 906 48.50 45.92 -107.65
CA ASN A 906 49.36 45.46 -108.73
C ASN A 906 50.11 44.17 -108.34
N SER A 907 50.24 43.26 -109.30
CA SER A 907 51.12 42.10 -109.20
C SER A 907 52.59 42.48 -109.40
N ALA A 908 53.39 42.26 -108.37
CA ALA A 908 54.84 42.22 -108.43
C ALA A 908 55.31 41.04 -107.56
N ALA A 909 56.28 40.27 -108.02
CA ALA A 909 56.62 38.97 -107.43
C ALA A 909 58.05 38.94 -106.87
N GLN A 910 58.21 38.19 -105.77
CA GLN A 910 59.37 37.32 -105.49
C GLN A 910 58.99 36.29 -104.43
#